data_AF-A0A6L8MQ12-F1
#
_entry.id   AF-A0A6L8MQ12-F1
#
_cell.length_a   1.000
_cell.length_b   1.000
_cell.length_c   1.000
_cell.angle_alpha   90.00
_cell.angle_beta   90.00
_cell.angle_gamma   90.00
#
_symmetry.space_group_name_H-M   'P 1'
#
loop_
_entity.id
_entity.type
_entity.pdbx_description
1 polymer ?
#
loop_
_entity_poly.entity_id
_entity_poly.type
_entity_poly.pdbx_seq_one_letter_code
_entity_poly.pdbx_strand_id
1 'polypeptide(L)'
;MFQMFGFGGVKCPRCEHKNGDQSGYCKHCGLTLGAPRSESVLRDNRWIPGDNELAVYFGVSTLSGIFTKTLRVPATTRAYILQADKATEVPQGEYEIEGFFTRLNHLLRNQHAEILITRTLPLPVEFSFDDLHTAEHLKISARFTVAIRIENVPAFAQHFMTVPGVVNTTHLHELLEPSVRQLAAEFVGSRSIREMAGNTDLRLQLNERLQAALKLRLATYGLAVDGVETAALRHDKFDHNRARIGTLWLVTDERHVQLEHTKQLDQIYNDEEWQAIAREEQKMHSDFRRAELRQDASVNKAELTLKEAERVQALRAREVELYSRVMDAKTRKVAIDKGAGTVLADLEHELAKNKSLRHGEQAEWDHVRQLAQIRMRTELEVLQQNAAEQRQIAQQRLSHQLRQQAIENQIAQALLIEDESHKRNELAALRQREKDEKARALQIEAEAHAARIQGMTMANAARRREAERVQEWEDQLALARQRELLRDDAVKDATNAVQVGEINQKIEDLKRAGAQADAVAQYEKLLRTIDADGVHARQNQANAKQAMLDQLAIDEQRLALKQREQEALWQHELRKFEQERAAAFTTQQSQQDHEIRRMETMNRLSDMAIAAVAAPSNVEAVAQIMKLQIQGGMTAEQIQALSQVVAAEHGVTPAEASRIAHAQVLEERAHRDAELDKDRRHQVDLIKVTKTEAAATMVASRRCPNGHLAPQGREQDKFCAECGAPLQ
;
A
#
# COMPACT_ATOMS: atom_id res chain seq x y z
N MET A 1 13.37 39.41 44.59
CA MET A 1 13.00 39.71 46.00
C MET A 1 11.53 40.11 45.96
N PHE A 2 10.64 39.37 46.65
CA PHE A 2 9.19 39.10 46.39
C PHE A 2 9.00 37.98 45.34
N GLN A 3 8.52 36.77 45.62
CA GLN A 3 7.88 36.16 46.80
C GLN A 3 8.41 34.73 47.01
N MET A 4 8.99 34.46 48.18
CA MET A 4 9.02 33.12 48.78
C MET A 4 7.71 32.93 49.57
N PHE A 5 7.32 31.66 49.77
CA PHE A 5 6.10 31.12 50.42
C PHE A 5 4.94 30.79 49.48
N GLY A 6 4.75 29.48 49.26
CA GLY A 6 3.51 28.93 48.69
C GLY A 6 3.52 27.40 48.67
N PHE A 7 3.01 26.77 49.74
CA PHE A 7 2.47 25.41 49.70
C PHE A 7 1.66 25.23 48.40
N GLY A 8 1.87 24.17 47.63
CA GLY A 8 1.58 24.20 46.19
C GLY A 8 0.40 23.40 45.64
N GLY A 9 -0.41 22.72 46.46
CA GLY A 9 -1.53 21.92 45.97
C GLY A 9 -2.39 22.66 44.92
N VAL A 10 -2.69 21.99 43.80
CA VAL A 10 -3.48 22.57 42.70
C VAL A 10 -4.82 23.05 43.24
N LYS A 11 -4.99 24.38 43.27
CA LYS A 11 -6.27 24.99 43.63
C LYS A 11 -7.28 24.60 42.57
N CYS A 12 -8.38 24.01 43.01
CA CYS A 12 -9.49 23.77 42.10
C CYS A 12 -9.95 25.12 41.50
N PRO A 13 -10.07 25.24 40.17
CA PRO A 13 -10.48 26.47 39.52
C PRO A 13 -11.94 26.87 39.82
N ARG A 14 -12.69 26.03 40.54
CA ARG A 14 -14.12 26.21 40.84
C ARG A 14 -14.44 26.52 42.30
N CYS A 15 -13.76 25.89 43.26
CA CYS A 15 -14.05 26.09 44.68
C CYS A 15 -12.82 26.55 45.49
N GLU A 16 -11.73 26.88 44.80
CA GLU A 16 -10.42 27.29 45.34
C GLU A 16 -9.79 26.32 46.35
N HIS A 17 -10.43 25.16 46.55
CA HIS A 17 -9.99 24.14 47.48
C HIS A 17 -8.68 23.56 46.99
N LYS A 18 -7.72 23.49 47.91
CA LYS A 18 -6.37 23.06 47.63
C LYS A 18 -6.34 21.53 47.62
N ASN A 19 -6.25 20.96 46.42
CA ASN A 19 -6.18 19.50 46.29
C ASN A 19 -4.71 19.08 46.34
N GLY A 20 -4.46 17.80 46.68
CA GLY A 20 -3.11 17.25 46.63
C GLY A 20 -2.63 17.09 45.19
N ASP A 21 -1.32 17.12 44.99
CA ASP A 21 -0.71 17.15 43.65
C ASP A 21 -0.99 15.91 42.78
N GLN A 22 -1.52 14.83 43.36
CA GLN A 22 -1.86 13.57 42.65
C GLN A 22 -3.37 13.35 42.42
N SER A 23 -4.23 14.28 42.85
CA SER A 23 -5.68 14.10 42.67
C SER A 23 -6.11 14.55 41.26
N GLY A 24 -6.51 13.62 40.38
CA GLY A 24 -7.07 13.96 39.06
C GLY A 24 -8.40 14.74 39.09
N TYR A 25 -8.98 14.93 40.28
CA TYR A 25 -10.22 15.66 40.52
C TYR A 25 -10.20 16.37 41.88
N CYS A 26 -10.97 17.44 42.02
CA CYS A 26 -11.12 18.14 43.28
C CYS A 26 -11.96 17.31 44.26
N LYS A 27 -11.38 17.02 45.44
CA LYS A 27 -12.07 16.27 46.51
C LYS A 27 -13.33 16.97 47.03
N HIS A 28 -13.45 18.28 46.83
CA HIS A 28 -14.54 19.09 47.38
C HIS A 28 -15.69 19.32 46.41
N CYS A 29 -15.43 19.50 45.11
CA CYS A 29 -16.48 19.81 44.12
C CYS A 29 -16.56 18.84 42.93
N GLY A 30 -15.71 17.80 42.90
CA GLY A 30 -15.74 16.74 41.88
C GLY A 30 -15.20 17.15 40.50
N LEU A 31 -14.71 18.39 40.33
CA LEU A 31 -14.17 18.87 39.06
C LEU A 31 -12.81 18.22 38.75
N THR A 32 -12.61 17.69 37.54
CA THR A 32 -11.31 17.20 37.06
C THR A 32 -10.26 18.32 37.08
N LEU A 33 -9.11 18.07 37.72
CA LEU A 33 -8.01 19.04 37.79
C LEU A 33 -7.23 18.96 36.48
N GLY A 34 -7.22 20.05 35.71
CA GLY A 34 -6.58 20.12 34.38
C GLY A 34 -7.54 20.39 33.22
N ALA A 35 -8.87 20.35 33.45
CA ALA A 35 -9.81 20.88 32.47
C ALA A 35 -9.64 22.41 32.32
N PRO A 36 -9.85 23.00 31.13
CA PRO A 36 -9.91 24.45 30.98
C PRO A 36 -10.94 25.02 31.95
N ARG A 37 -10.79 26.30 32.34
CA ARG A 37 -11.70 26.98 33.28
C ARG A 37 -13.14 26.99 32.73
N SER A 38 -13.90 25.93 32.95
CA SER A 38 -15.36 25.91 32.79
C SER A 38 -15.96 26.34 34.11
N GLU A 39 -16.50 27.56 34.15
CA GLU A 39 -16.95 28.23 35.37
C GLU A 39 -18.19 27.57 36.01
N SER A 40 -18.90 26.68 35.30
CA SER A 40 -20.23 26.23 35.74
C SER A 40 -20.50 24.76 35.45
N VAL A 41 -20.27 23.89 36.44
CA VAL A 41 -20.89 22.55 36.45
C VAL A 41 -21.91 22.40 37.58
N LEU A 42 -21.78 23.16 38.68
CA LEU A 42 -22.90 23.44 39.59
C LEU A 42 -22.71 24.82 40.25
N ARG A 43 -23.72 25.69 40.14
CA ARG A 43 -23.93 26.84 41.04
C ARG A 43 -25.13 26.49 41.93
N ASP A 44 -24.98 26.61 43.25
CA ASP A 44 -26.07 26.41 44.24
C ASP A 44 -26.90 25.12 44.07
N ASN A 45 -26.26 23.96 43.93
CA ASN A 45 -26.91 22.65 43.69
C ASN A 45 -27.78 22.58 42.42
N ARG A 46 -27.57 23.50 41.47
CA ARG A 46 -28.24 23.53 40.18
C ARG A 46 -27.26 23.23 39.06
N TRP A 47 -27.65 22.31 38.19
CA TRP A 47 -26.90 21.96 36.99
C TRP A 47 -27.25 22.96 35.88
N ILE A 48 -26.32 23.87 35.57
CA ILE A 48 -26.48 24.90 34.54
C ILE A 48 -25.29 24.78 33.59
N PRO A 49 -25.49 24.38 32.32
CA PRO A 49 -24.43 24.44 31.30
C PRO A 49 -24.06 25.90 31.05
N GLY A 50 -22.78 26.15 30.79
CA GLY A 50 -22.28 27.47 30.40
C GLY A 50 -22.81 27.93 29.04
N ASP A 51 -22.73 29.23 28.75
CA ASP A 51 -23.26 29.82 27.52
C ASP A 51 -22.65 29.20 26.25
N ASN A 52 -21.40 28.73 26.33
CA ASN A 52 -20.66 28.09 25.24
C ASN A 52 -20.66 26.55 25.30
N GLU A 53 -21.44 25.95 26.20
CA GLU A 53 -21.42 24.50 26.43
C GLU A 53 -22.71 23.87 25.87
N LEU A 54 -22.58 22.82 25.07
CA LEU A 54 -23.71 22.06 24.52
C LEU A 54 -24.14 20.93 25.48
N ALA A 55 -23.15 20.22 26.02
CA ALA A 55 -23.36 19.08 26.91
C ALA A 55 -22.23 18.90 27.93
N VAL A 56 -22.58 18.35 29.09
CA VAL A 56 -21.69 18.07 30.22
C VAL A 56 -21.91 16.63 30.67
N TYR A 57 -20.83 15.87 30.94
CA TYR A 57 -20.95 14.47 31.36
C TYR A 57 -19.97 14.07 32.46
N PHE A 58 -20.40 13.19 33.36
CA PHE A 58 -19.59 12.64 34.47
C PHE A 58 -20.11 11.28 34.96
N GLY A 59 -19.22 10.49 35.55
CA GLY A 59 -19.51 9.13 36.05
C GLY A 59 -20.11 9.10 37.46
N VAL A 60 -21.01 8.14 37.73
CA VAL A 60 -21.80 8.05 38.98
C VAL A 60 -20.95 7.68 40.23
N SER A 61 -19.79 7.04 40.08
CA SER A 61 -18.87 6.73 41.20
C SER A 61 -18.29 7.96 41.91
N THR A 62 -18.52 9.16 41.36
CA THR A 62 -18.09 10.45 41.89
C THR A 62 -19.09 11.12 42.85
N LEU A 63 -20.29 10.56 43.03
CA LEU A 63 -21.41 11.22 43.71
C LEU A 63 -21.66 10.76 45.16
N SER A 64 -21.07 9.64 45.59
CA SER A 64 -21.42 8.99 46.87
C SER A 64 -20.83 9.64 48.13
N GLY A 65 -20.04 10.73 48.02
CA GLY A 65 -19.38 11.38 49.16
C GLY A 65 -19.72 12.86 49.41
N ILE A 66 -20.51 13.52 48.56
CA ILE A 66 -20.59 15.00 48.51
C ILE A 66 -22.02 15.56 48.72
N PHE A 67 -23.06 14.73 48.64
CA PHE A 67 -24.44 15.23 48.59
C PHE A 67 -25.26 14.96 49.84
N THR A 68 -25.48 15.99 50.66
CA THR A 68 -26.49 16.01 51.73
C THR A 68 -27.78 16.77 51.34
N LYS A 69 -27.91 17.24 50.08
CA LYS A 69 -29.05 18.08 49.65
C LYS A 69 -29.52 17.80 48.21
N THR A 70 -30.83 18.01 48.01
CA THR A 70 -31.66 17.86 46.79
C THR A 70 -30.98 18.22 45.45
N LEU A 71 -31.11 17.36 44.43
CA LEU A 71 -30.71 17.60 43.05
C LEU A 71 -31.85 18.27 42.28
N ARG A 72 -31.59 19.44 41.64
CA ARG A 72 -32.59 20.14 40.81
C ARG A 72 -32.22 20.11 39.33
N VAL A 73 -33.09 19.57 38.49
CA VAL A 73 -32.98 19.60 37.01
C VAL A 73 -33.89 20.71 36.46
N PRO A 74 -33.33 21.83 35.96
CA PRO A 74 -34.11 22.94 35.39
C PRO A 74 -34.84 22.57 34.10
N ALA A 75 -35.91 23.31 33.76
CA ALA A 75 -36.64 23.12 32.50
C ALA A 75 -35.81 23.42 31.24
N THR A 76 -34.69 24.13 31.36
CA THR A 76 -33.80 24.50 30.25
C THR A 76 -32.82 23.40 29.86
N THR A 77 -32.71 22.33 30.65
CA THR A 77 -31.77 21.23 30.45
C THR A 77 -32.49 19.88 30.44
N ARG A 78 -31.89 18.92 29.73
CA ARG A 78 -32.32 17.51 29.76
C ARG A 78 -31.19 16.67 30.31
N ALA A 79 -31.51 15.85 31.30
CA ALA A 79 -30.57 14.93 31.92
C ALA A 79 -30.87 13.50 31.47
N TYR A 80 -29.84 12.76 31.10
CA TYR A 80 -29.92 11.37 30.67
C TYR A 80 -28.98 10.53 31.51
N ILE A 81 -29.44 9.33 31.86
CA ILE A 81 -28.63 8.29 32.48
C ILE A 81 -28.30 7.27 31.40
N LEU A 82 -27.01 7.08 31.16
CA LEU A 82 -26.47 6.18 30.16
C LEU A 82 -25.98 4.91 30.83
N GLN A 83 -26.49 3.77 30.36
CA GLN A 83 -26.09 2.43 30.77
C GLN A 83 -25.90 1.56 29.53
N ALA A 84 -24.65 1.19 29.25
CA ALA A 84 -24.26 0.55 27.99
C ALA A 84 -24.80 1.36 26.78
N ASP A 85 -25.75 0.81 26.01
CA ASP A 85 -26.36 1.46 24.83
C ASP A 85 -27.75 2.09 25.10
N LYS A 86 -28.23 2.10 26.35
CA LYS A 86 -29.54 2.66 26.69
C LYS A 86 -29.42 4.02 27.37
N ALA A 87 -30.06 5.03 26.78
CA ALA A 87 -30.25 6.35 27.39
C ALA A 87 -31.65 6.42 28.03
N THR A 88 -31.71 6.70 29.33
CA THR A 88 -32.96 6.94 30.07
C THR A 88 -33.05 8.40 30.49
N GLU A 89 -34.12 9.09 30.06
CA GLU A 89 -34.34 10.50 30.38
C GLU A 89 -34.82 10.66 31.82
N VAL A 90 -34.23 11.62 32.54
CA VAL A 90 -34.65 12.02 33.88
C VAL A 90 -35.58 13.23 33.75
N PRO A 91 -36.86 13.13 34.19
CA PRO A 91 -37.80 14.23 34.05
C PRO A 91 -37.40 15.43 34.90
N GLN A 92 -37.88 16.62 34.50
CA GLN A 92 -37.64 17.87 35.19
C GLN A 92 -38.24 17.82 36.62
N GLY A 93 -37.48 18.25 37.63
CA GLY A 93 -37.95 18.19 39.02
C GLY A 93 -36.85 18.31 40.06
N GLU A 94 -37.27 18.34 41.33
CA GLU A 94 -36.39 18.30 42.50
C GLU A 94 -36.38 16.87 43.05
N TYR A 95 -35.20 16.26 43.14
CA TYR A 95 -35.04 14.87 43.59
C TYR A 95 -34.22 14.81 44.89
N GLU A 96 -34.77 14.13 45.89
CA GLU A 96 -34.01 13.70 47.07
C GLU A 96 -33.13 12.52 46.71
N ILE A 97 -31.82 12.65 46.97
CA ILE A 97 -30.79 11.79 46.43
C ILE A 97 -30.88 10.35 46.95
N GLU A 98 -31.29 10.16 48.20
CA GLU A 98 -31.52 8.84 48.80
C GLU A 98 -32.72 8.10 48.18
N GLY A 99 -33.79 8.84 47.81
CA GLY A 99 -34.96 8.31 47.11
C GLY A 99 -34.76 8.13 45.60
N PHE A 100 -33.87 8.93 45.00
CA PHE A 100 -33.52 8.91 43.59
C PHE A 100 -32.69 7.66 43.27
N PHE A 101 -31.61 7.43 44.02
CA PHE A 101 -30.73 6.28 43.82
C PHE A 101 -31.37 4.95 44.24
N THR A 102 -32.32 4.93 45.19
CA THR A 102 -33.07 3.71 45.55
C THR A 102 -34.06 3.27 44.47
N ARG A 103 -34.76 4.22 43.81
CA ARG A 103 -35.56 3.91 42.61
C ARG A 103 -34.70 3.47 41.42
N LEU A 104 -33.51 4.06 41.29
CA LEU A 104 -32.50 3.68 40.28
C LEU A 104 -31.75 2.39 40.60
N ASN A 105 -31.72 1.92 41.86
CA ASN A 105 -31.02 0.70 42.28
C ASN A 105 -31.63 -0.58 41.71
N HIS A 106 -32.87 -0.52 41.20
CA HIS A 106 -33.44 -1.62 40.42
C HIS A 106 -32.84 -1.72 39.00
N LEU A 107 -32.19 -0.66 38.50
CA LEU A 107 -31.51 -0.59 37.20
C LEU A 107 -29.98 -0.73 37.29
N LEU A 108 -29.39 -0.51 38.48
CA LEU A 108 -27.93 -0.32 38.66
C LEU A 108 -27.13 -1.57 39.07
N ARG A 109 -27.69 -2.79 38.96
CA ARG A 109 -27.13 -3.93 39.69
C ARG A 109 -25.74 -4.43 39.27
N ASN A 110 -25.09 -3.96 38.18
CA ASN A 110 -23.71 -4.40 37.84
C ASN A 110 -22.96 -3.54 36.78
N GLN A 111 -23.38 -2.32 36.43
CA GLN A 111 -22.75 -1.54 35.34
C GLN A 111 -22.42 -0.10 35.74
N HIS A 112 -21.28 0.41 35.26
CA HIS A 112 -20.90 1.82 35.37
C HIS A 112 -21.96 2.68 34.68
N ALA A 113 -22.67 3.52 35.44
CA ALA A 113 -23.64 4.46 34.90
C ALA A 113 -22.99 5.85 34.78
N GLU A 114 -23.32 6.54 33.69
CA GLU A 114 -22.85 7.89 33.40
C GLU A 114 -24.03 8.83 33.26
N ILE A 115 -23.87 10.07 33.71
CA ILE A 115 -24.89 11.10 33.61
C ILE A 115 -24.48 12.11 32.54
N LEU A 116 -25.37 12.36 31.60
CA LEU A 116 -25.22 13.32 30.53
C LEU A 116 -26.27 14.43 30.66
N ILE A 117 -25.82 15.67 30.68
CA ILE A 117 -26.67 16.86 30.74
C ILE A 117 -26.53 17.59 29.42
N THR A 118 -27.66 17.93 28.82
CA THR A 118 -27.72 18.58 27.51
C THR A 118 -28.61 19.81 27.58
N ARG A 119 -28.35 20.79 26.69
CA ARG A 119 -29.24 21.94 26.51
C ARG A 119 -30.46 21.57 25.68
N THR A 120 -31.59 22.17 26.01
CA THR A 120 -32.82 22.04 25.20
C THR A 120 -32.81 22.99 24.00
N LEU A 121 -32.16 24.15 24.14
CA LEU A 121 -32.04 25.14 23.07
C LEU A 121 -30.82 24.86 22.18
N PRO A 122 -30.90 25.12 20.87
CA PRO A 122 -29.76 24.98 19.97
C PRO A 122 -28.65 25.97 20.35
N LEU A 123 -27.40 25.52 20.25
CA LEU A 123 -26.21 26.30 20.50
C LEU A 123 -25.73 26.92 19.18
N PRO A 124 -25.63 28.25 19.07
CA PRO A 124 -25.04 28.89 17.89
C PRO A 124 -23.51 28.74 17.90
N VAL A 125 -22.96 28.26 16.79
CA VAL A 125 -21.52 28.17 16.54
C VAL A 125 -21.18 29.10 15.37
N GLU A 126 -20.27 30.06 15.61
CA GLU A 126 -19.84 31.04 14.62
C GLU A 126 -18.60 30.57 13.86
N PHE A 127 -18.60 30.73 12.53
CA PHE A 127 -17.49 30.41 11.63
C PHE A 127 -17.11 31.65 10.83
N SER A 128 -15.81 31.92 10.69
CA SER A 128 -15.28 33.03 9.89
C SER A 128 -14.17 32.56 8.96
N PHE A 129 -14.30 32.86 7.67
CA PHE A 129 -13.30 32.53 6.65
C PHE A 129 -12.93 33.78 5.88
N ASP A 130 -11.63 34.10 5.82
CA ASP A 130 -11.13 35.29 5.09
C ASP A 130 -10.55 34.96 3.71
N ASP A 131 -10.56 33.68 3.32
CA ASP A 131 -9.87 33.18 2.13
C ASP A 131 -10.80 32.36 1.23
N LEU A 132 -12.05 32.80 1.08
CA LEU A 132 -12.96 32.25 0.08
C LEU A 132 -12.74 32.98 -1.25
N HIS A 133 -12.75 32.23 -2.35
CA HIS A 133 -12.48 32.76 -3.67
C HIS A 133 -13.71 32.62 -4.55
N THR A 134 -14.06 33.68 -5.28
CA THR A 134 -15.13 33.66 -6.29
C THR A 134 -14.70 32.94 -7.57
N ALA A 135 -15.61 32.81 -8.54
CA ALA A 135 -15.30 32.33 -9.89
C ALA A 135 -14.24 33.20 -10.61
N GLU A 136 -14.08 34.46 -10.19
CA GLU A 136 -13.07 35.40 -10.67
C GLU A 136 -11.82 35.43 -9.76
N HIS A 137 -11.69 34.44 -8.87
CA HIS A 137 -10.63 34.32 -7.86
C HIS A 137 -10.46 35.53 -6.92
N LEU A 138 -11.48 36.39 -6.82
CA LEU A 138 -11.50 37.49 -5.87
C LEU A 138 -11.71 36.97 -4.44
N LYS A 139 -10.90 37.49 -3.50
CA LYS A 139 -10.89 37.10 -2.08
C LYS A 139 -12.06 37.70 -1.31
N ILE A 140 -12.75 36.85 -0.59
CA ILE A 140 -13.96 37.20 0.16
C ILE A 140 -13.88 36.65 1.57
N SER A 141 -14.22 37.52 2.52
CA SER A 141 -14.48 37.15 3.90
C SER A 141 -15.94 36.77 4.09
N ALA A 142 -16.21 35.62 4.67
CA ALA A 142 -17.56 35.16 5.00
C ALA A 142 -17.68 34.78 6.48
N ARG A 143 -18.83 35.12 7.07
CA ARG A 143 -19.20 34.75 8.44
C ARG A 143 -20.52 34.01 8.45
N PHE A 144 -20.56 32.88 9.14
CA PHE A 144 -21.72 32.00 9.25
C PHE A 144 -22.00 31.69 10.71
N THR A 145 -23.28 31.52 11.06
CA THR A 145 -23.70 31.03 12.36
C THR A 145 -24.54 29.76 12.14
N VAL A 146 -24.13 28.65 12.75
CA VAL A 146 -24.81 27.35 12.65
C VAL A 146 -25.41 27.02 14.01
N ALA A 147 -26.73 26.85 14.06
CA ALA A 147 -27.45 26.48 15.29
C ALA A 147 -27.51 24.95 15.43
N ILE A 148 -26.86 24.40 16.45
CA ILE A 148 -26.67 22.96 16.65
C ILE A 148 -27.40 22.48 17.90
N ARG A 149 -28.12 21.36 17.80
CA ARG A 149 -28.78 20.69 18.93
C ARG A 149 -28.47 19.19 18.94
N ILE A 150 -28.67 18.54 20.07
CA ILE A 150 -28.54 17.08 20.18
C ILE A 150 -29.89 16.44 19.84
N GLU A 151 -29.90 15.51 18.89
CA GLU A 151 -31.11 14.79 18.46
C GLU A 151 -31.09 13.32 18.91
N ASN A 152 -29.96 12.63 18.73
CA ASN A 152 -29.79 11.23 19.13
C ASN A 152 -28.74 11.12 20.24
N VAL A 153 -29.22 10.97 21.47
CA VAL A 153 -28.40 10.95 22.68
C VAL A 153 -27.47 9.72 22.75
N PRO A 154 -27.91 8.47 22.46
CA PRO A 154 -27.01 7.32 22.36
C PRO A 154 -25.87 7.52 21.36
N ALA A 155 -26.16 7.99 20.13
CA ALA A 155 -25.14 8.21 19.11
C ALA A 155 -24.15 9.32 19.51
N PHE A 156 -24.66 10.39 20.13
CA PHE A 156 -23.83 11.46 20.69
C PHE A 156 -22.89 10.95 21.80
N ALA A 157 -23.41 10.12 22.71
CA ALA A 157 -22.62 9.56 23.80
C ALA A 157 -21.45 8.70 23.29
N GLN A 158 -21.69 7.82 22.31
CA GLN A 158 -20.65 6.95 21.75
C GLN A 158 -19.46 7.72 21.15
N HIS A 159 -19.69 8.91 20.58
CA HIS A 159 -18.66 9.69 19.90
C HIS A 159 -17.98 10.71 20.80
N PHE A 160 -18.71 11.34 21.72
CA PHE A 160 -18.19 12.44 22.53
C PHE A 160 -17.86 12.06 23.98
N MET A 161 -18.25 10.88 24.47
CA MET A 161 -18.05 10.47 25.88
C MET A 161 -16.87 9.50 26.09
N THR A 162 -15.77 9.67 25.36
CA THR A 162 -14.57 8.83 25.53
C THR A 162 -13.73 9.18 26.77
N VAL A 163 -13.82 10.41 27.31
CA VAL A 163 -13.11 10.90 28.51
C VAL A 163 -14.01 11.91 29.25
N PRO A 164 -14.28 11.84 30.57
CA PRO A 164 -15.16 12.79 31.29
C PRO A 164 -14.86 14.28 30.98
N GLY A 165 -15.89 15.07 30.62
CA GLY A 165 -15.65 16.42 30.10
C GLY A 165 -16.90 17.22 29.69
N VAL A 166 -16.65 18.26 28.89
CA VAL A 166 -17.66 19.21 28.39
C VAL A 166 -17.50 19.36 26.88
N VAL A 167 -18.61 19.34 26.15
CA VAL A 167 -18.63 19.67 24.71
C VAL A 167 -18.95 21.15 24.57
N ASN A 168 -17.98 21.94 24.11
CA ASN A 168 -18.08 23.39 23.95
C ASN A 168 -18.18 23.81 22.47
N THR A 169 -18.41 25.10 22.23
CA THR A 169 -18.42 25.69 20.88
C THR A 169 -17.11 25.49 20.12
N THR A 170 -15.95 25.47 20.80
CA THR A 170 -14.63 25.26 20.17
C THR A 170 -14.51 23.86 19.56
N HIS A 171 -14.89 22.81 20.29
CA HIS A 171 -14.86 21.43 19.78
C HIS A 171 -15.82 21.25 18.60
N LEU A 172 -16.99 21.87 18.66
CA LEU A 172 -17.96 21.84 17.56
C LEU A 172 -17.48 22.65 16.35
N HIS A 173 -16.77 23.77 16.57
CA HIS A 173 -16.15 24.55 15.52
C HIS A 173 -15.09 23.72 14.78
N GLU A 174 -14.12 23.14 15.49
CA GLU A 174 -13.05 22.33 14.90
C GLU A 174 -13.59 21.13 14.09
N LEU A 175 -14.63 20.47 14.58
CA LEU A 175 -15.27 19.34 13.88
C LEU A 175 -15.94 19.78 12.56
N LEU A 176 -16.58 20.94 12.55
CA LEU A 176 -17.43 21.40 11.45
C LEU A 176 -16.72 22.31 10.46
N GLU A 177 -15.66 23.00 10.88
CA GLU A 177 -14.94 23.98 10.08
C GLU A 177 -14.55 23.47 8.70
N PRO A 178 -13.94 22.26 8.52
CA PRO A 178 -13.56 21.78 7.19
C PRO A 178 -14.78 21.59 6.27
N SER A 179 -15.89 21.12 6.83
CA SER A 179 -17.12 20.87 6.08
C SER A 179 -17.80 22.18 5.67
N VAL A 180 -17.93 23.13 6.59
CA VAL A 180 -18.52 24.44 6.33
C VAL A 180 -17.65 25.20 5.32
N ARG A 181 -16.33 25.18 5.49
CA ARG A 181 -15.38 25.82 4.56
C ARG A 181 -15.49 25.25 3.16
N GLN A 182 -15.51 23.92 3.02
CA GLN A 182 -15.61 23.26 1.72
C GLN A 182 -16.89 23.66 0.99
N LEU A 183 -18.03 23.58 1.68
CA LEU A 183 -19.34 23.90 1.09
C LEU A 183 -19.47 25.38 0.74
N ALA A 184 -18.96 26.28 1.60
CA ALA A 184 -18.91 27.70 1.33
C ALA A 184 -17.98 28.02 0.15
N ALA A 185 -16.80 27.41 0.08
CA ALA A 185 -15.84 27.59 -1.00
C ALA A 185 -16.39 27.09 -2.35
N GLU A 186 -17.06 25.94 -2.36
CA GLU A 186 -17.68 25.40 -3.58
C GLU A 186 -18.82 26.30 -4.08
N PHE A 187 -19.65 26.80 -3.16
CA PHE A 187 -20.74 27.70 -3.52
C PHE A 187 -20.22 29.05 -4.01
N VAL A 188 -19.33 29.70 -3.26
CA VAL A 188 -18.75 31.01 -3.63
C VAL A 188 -17.89 30.90 -4.89
N GLY A 189 -17.09 29.84 -5.03
CA GLY A 189 -16.24 29.60 -6.19
C GLY A 189 -16.99 29.36 -7.50
N SER A 190 -18.26 28.95 -7.42
CA SER A 190 -19.11 28.79 -8.61
C SER A 190 -19.77 30.08 -9.09
N ARG A 191 -19.60 31.21 -8.39
CA ARG A 191 -20.33 32.46 -8.64
C ARG A 191 -19.40 33.63 -8.90
N SER A 192 -19.79 34.49 -9.84
CA SER A 192 -19.10 35.76 -10.08
C SER A 192 -19.48 36.78 -9.01
N ILE A 193 -18.61 37.77 -8.76
CA ILE A 193 -18.89 38.84 -7.81
C ILE A 193 -20.12 39.68 -8.23
N ARG A 194 -20.35 39.78 -9.54
CA ARG A 194 -21.51 40.47 -10.13
C ARG A 194 -22.81 39.74 -9.85
N GLU A 195 -22.81 38.41 -9.99
CA GLU A 195 -23.98 37.59 -9.69
C GLU A 195 -24.33 37.63 -8.20
N MET A 196 -23.31 37.60 -7.34
CA MET A 196 -23.51 37.70 -5.89
C MET A 196 -23.98 39.09 -5.44
N ALA A 197 -23.60 40.17 -6.13
CA ALA A 197 -24.10 41.50 -5.82
C ALA A 197 -25.53 41.76 -6.35
N GLY A 198 -25.95 41.05 -7.39
CA GLY A 198 -27.21 41.30 -8.11
C GLY A 198 -28.39 40.42 -7.72
N ASN A 199 -28.16 39.25 -7.12
CA ASN A 199 -29.21 38.24 -6.90
C ASN A 199 -29.47 38.02 -5.41
N THR A 200 -30.52 38.59 -4.83
CA THR A 200 -30.85 38.54 -3.39
C THR A 200 -31.12 37.14 -2.83
N ASP A 201 -31.38 36.15 -3.68
CA ASP A 201 -31.80 34.82 -3.25
C ASP A 201 -30.62 33.88 -2.94
N LEU A 202 -29.39 34.19 -3.36
CA LEU A 202 -28.26 33.26 -3.14
C LEU A 202 -27.89 33.10 -1.67
N ARG A 203 -28.20 34.10 -0.82
CA ARG A 203 -28.02 33.96 0.64
C ARG A 203 -28.90 32.85 1.20
N LEU A 204 -30.16 32.79 0.79
CA LEU A 204 -31.08 31.74 1.21
C LEU A 204 -30.64 30.38 0.67
N GLN A 205 -30.24 30.32 -0.61
CA GLN A 205 -29.74 29.09 -1.24
C GLN A 205 -28.46 28.56 -0.56
N LEU A 206 -27.55 29.45 -0.16
CA LEU A 206 -26.34 29.08 0.58
C LEU A 206 -26.68 28.51 1.95
N ASN A 207 -27.60 29.16 2.69
CA ASN A 207 -28.08 28.68 3.99
C ASN A 207 -28.73 27.29 3.86
N GLU A 208 -29.61 27.10 2.87
CA GLU A 208 -30.29 25.83 2.62
C GLU A 208 -29.31 24.71 2.24
N ARG A 209 -28.34 25.01 1.36
CA ARG A 209 -27.31 24.05 0.94
C ARG A 209 -26.42 23.63 2.10
N LEU A 210 -25.96 24.60 2.91
CA LEU A 210 -25.19 24.34 4.12
C LEU A 210 -26.00 23.50 5.11
N GLN A 211 -27.26 23.86 5.37
CA GLN A 211 -28.12 23.13 6.28
C GLN A 211 -28.35 21.68 5.83
N ALA A 212 -28.67 21.46 4.55
CA ALA A 212 -28.93 20.12 4.01
C ALA A 212 -27.69 19.22 4.08
N ALA A 213 -26.52 19.74 3.70
CA ALA A 213 -25.27 18.99 3.72
C ALA A 213 -24.79 18.69 5.15
N LEU A 214 -24.90 19.66 6.06
CA LEU A 214 -24.52 19.47 7.47
C LEU A 214 -25.47 18.51 8.19
N LYS A 215 -26.78 18.52 7.87
CA LYS A 215 -27.76 17.61 8.47
C LYS A 215 -27.41 16.14 8.26
N LEU A 216 -26.98 15.77 7.05
CA LEU A 216 -26.58 14.40 6.73
C LEU A 216 -25.31 13.97 7.49
N ARG A 217 -24.32 14.87 7.59
CA ARG A 217 -23.05 14.57 8.27
C ARG A 217 -23.19 14.50 9.79
N LEU A 218 -23.96 15.41 10.38
CA LEU A 218 -24.12 15.50 11.83
C LEU A 218 -25.01 14.40 12.42
N ALA A 219 -25.90 13.81 11.62
CA ALA A 219 -26.75 12.69 12.05
C ALA A 219 -25.93 11.49 12.56
N THR A 220 -24.77 11.21 11.95
CA THR A 220 -23.85 10.13 12.37
C THR A 220 -23.32 10.35 13.80
N TYR A 221 -23.13 11.61 14.19
CA TYR A 221 -22.64 12.01 15.51
C TYR A 221 -23.77 12.25 16.53
N GLY A 222 -25.02 11.99 16.16
CA GLY A 222 -26.20 12.25 16.99
C GLY A 222 -26.58 13.73 17.16
N LEU A 223 -26.01 14.60 16.33
CA LEU A 223 -26.24 16.04 16.30
C LEU A 223 -27.19 16.42 15.17
N ALA A 224 -27.92 17.53 15.34
CA ALA A 224 -28.82 18.08 14.35
C ALA A 224 -28.62 19.58 14.17
N VAL A 225 -28.79 20.05 12.94
CA VAL A 225 -28.76 21.47 12.59
C VAL A 225 -30.18 22.01 12.60
N ASP A 226 -30.43 23.00 13.45
CA ASP A 226 -31.71 23.70 13.53
C ASP A 226 -31.83 24.75 12.43
N GLY A 227 -30.74 25.50 12.18
CA GLY A 227 -30.66 26.50 11.13
C GLY A 227 -29.23 26.95 10.84
N VAL A 228 -29.04 27.55 9.66
CA VAL A 228 -27.79 28.20 9.25
C VAL A 228 -28.10 29.63 8.83
N GLU A 229 -27.37 30.58 9.39
CA GLU A 229 -27.49 31.99 9.06
C GLU A 229 -26.15 32.53 8.56
N THR A 230 -26.10 32.94 7.29
CA THR A 230 -24.97 33.72 6.78
C THR A 230 -25.02 35.13 7.36
N ALA A 231 -24.08 35.49 8.23
CA ALA A 231 -24.03 36.77 8.91
C ALA A 231 -23.43 37.89 8.04
N ALA A 232 -22.37 37.59 7.28
CA ALA A 232 -21.75 38.55 6.37
C ALA A 232 -20.98 37.87 5.24
N LEU A 233 -20.95 38.51 4.07
CA LEU A 233 -20.04 38.21 2.97
C LEU A 233 -19.43 39.53 2.49
N ARG A 234 -18.10 39.66 2.50
CA ARG A 234 -17.36 40.92 2.34
C ARG A 234 -16.17 40.75 1.39
N HIS A 235 -15.85 41.80 0.65
CA HIS A 235 -14.67 41.85 -0.22
C HIS A 235 -13.87 43.12 0.09
N ASP A 236 -12.60 42.98 0.44
CA ASP A 236 -11.77 44.05 1.04
C ASP A 236 -11.66 45.33 0.21
N LYS A 237 -11.53 45.20 -1.12
CA LYS A 237 -11.47 46.36 -2.06
C LYS A 237 -12.84 47.00 -2.31
N PHE A 238 -13.95 46.28 -2.07
CA PHE A 238 -15.31 46.76 -2.33
C PHE A 238 -15.83 47.61 -1.14
N ASP A 239 -15.46 47.22 0.09
CA ASP A 239 -15.88 47.91 1.32
C ASP A 239 -15.10 49.22 1.58
N HIS A 240 -13.86 49.36 1.11
CA HIS A 240 -13.08 50.60 1.25
C HIS A 240 -13.76 51.82 0.60
N ASN A 241 -14.60 51.63 -0.43
CA ASN A 241 -15.35 52.71 -1.08
C ASN A 241 -16.74 52.96 -0.45
N ARG A 242 -17.21 52.10 0.47
CA ARG A 242 -18.57 52.15 1.03
C ARG A 242 -18.54 52.09 2.56
N ALA A 243 -17.91 53.08 3.18
CA ALA A 243 -17.61 53.16 4.61
C ALA A 243 -18.83 53.24 5.57
N ARG A 244 -20.01 52.74 5.23
CA ARG A 244 -21.17 52.78 6.16
C ARG A 244 -22.21 51.66 6.10
N ILE A 245 -22.19 50.74 5.13
CA ILE A 245 -23.10 49.57 5.12
C ILE A 245 -22.32 48.37 4.55
N GLY A 246 -21.71 47.57 5.43
CA GLY A 246 -20.75 46.52 5.08
C GLY A 246 -21.36 45.11 5.06
N THR A 247 -21.96 44.72 3.93
CA THR A 247 -22.12 43.35 3.40
C THR A 247 -22.49 43.42 1.92
N LEU A 248 -22.02 42.50 1.08
CA LEU A 248 -22.40 42.39 -0.35
C LEU A 248 -23.93 42.21 -0.59
N TRP A 249 -24.69 41.96 0.49
CA TRP A 249 -26.05 41.39 0.48
C TRP A 249 -27.13 42.28 1.09
N LEU A 250 -26.88 43.57 1.34
CA LEU A 250 -27.90 44.52 1.77
C LEU A 250 -27.72 45.83 1.00
N VAL A 251 -28.66 46.15 0.10
CA VAL A 251 -29.64 47.24 0.29
C VAL A 251 -30.80 47.01 -0.69
N THR A 252 -31.98 46.79 -0.13
CA THR A 252 -33.27 47.08 -0.74
C THR A 252 -33.35 48.57 -1.10
N ASP A 253 -33.13 48.92 -2.38
CA ASP A 253 -33.78 50.05 -3.06
C ASP A 253 -33.45 50.01 -4.57
N GLU A 254 -34.48 49.82 -5.39
CA GLU A 254 -34.41 48.95 -6.58
C GLU A 254 -33.98 49.57 -7.92
N ARG A 255 -33.80 50.89 -8.12
CA ARG A 255 -33.76 51.39 -9.53
C ARG A 255 -32.76 52.47 -9.94
N HIS A 256 -31.93 53.02 -9.05
CA HIS A 256 -30.90 54.00 -9.46
C HIS A 256 -29.46 53.48 -9.40
N VAL A 257 -29.25 52.30 -8.84
CA VAL A 257 -27.92 51.80 -8.46
C VAL A 257 -27.30 50.89 -9.54
N GLN A 258 -28.11 50.26 -10.41
CA GLN A 258 -27.60 49.24 -11.34
C GLN A 258 -26.73 49.80 -12.50
N LEU A 259 -26.93 51.06 -12.94
CA LEU A 259 -26.17 51.64 -14.06
C LEU A 259 -24.84 52.30 -13.66
N GLU A 260 -24.72 52.77 -12.42
CA GLU A 260 -23.44 53.29 -11.90
C GLU A 260 -22.51 52.15 -11.43
N HIS A 261 -23.08 51.03 -10.96
CA HIS A 261 -22.34 49.85 -10.49
C HIS A 261 -21.50 49.17 -11.57
N THR A 262 -21.98 49.08 -12.81
CA THR A 262 -21.19 48.52 -13.92
C THR A 262 -20.03 49.45 -14.33
N LYS A 263 -20.21 50.76 -14.26
CA LYS A 263 -19.17 51.74 -14.62
C LYS A 263 -18.08 51.87 -13.54
N GLN A 264 -18.41 51.61 -12.28
CA GLN A 264 -17.45 51.65 -11.17
C GLN A 264 -16.56 50.40 -11.08
N LEU A 265 -17.04 49.23 -11.53
CA LEU A 265 -16.21 48.02 -11.61
C LEU A 265 -15.03 48.18 -12.59
N ASP A 266 -15.27 48.83 -13.74
CA ASP A 266 -14.22 49.13 -14.73
C ASP A 266 -13.23 50.21 -14.26
N GLN A 267 -13.55 50.96 -13.19
CA GLN A 267 -12.67 51.99 -12.62
C GLN A 267 -11.76 51.47 -11.49
N ILE A 268 -12.02 50.27 -10.94
CA ILE A 268 -11.31 49.73 -9.74
C ILE A 268 -10.05 48.92 -10.11
N TYR A 269 -9.96 48.45 -11.35
CA TYR A 269 -8.82 47.70 -11.87
C TYR A 269 -8.50 48.19 -13.27
N ASN A 270 -7.27 48.66 -13.48
CA ASN A 270 -6.81 49.08 -14.80
C ASN A 270 -6.67 47.87 -15.73
N ASP A 271 -6.86 48.06 -17.04
CA ASP A 271 -6.73 46.97 -18.04
C ASP A 271 -5.39 46.22 -17.97
N GLU A 272 -4.32 46.89 -17.54
CA GLU A 272 -2.99 46.30 -17.36
C GLU A 272 -2.91 45.32 -16.18
N GLU A 273 -3.66 45.58 -15.10
CA GLU A 273 -3.74 44.70 -13.93
C GLU A 273 -4.58 43.46 -14.26
N TRP A 274 -5.67 43.62 -15.01
CA TRP A 274 -6.44 42.51 -15.55
C TRP A 274 -5.61 41.62 -16.48
N GLN A 275 -4.76 42.22 -17.33
CA GLN A 275 -3.83 41.47 -18.18
C GLN A 275 -2.69 40.80 -17.40
N ALA A 276 -2.26 41.36 -16.27
CA ALA A 276 -1.26 40.73 -15.41
C ALA A 276 -1.84 39.53 -14.67
N ILE A 277 -3.03 39.69 -14.07
CA ILE A 277 -3.76 38.61 -13.39
C ILE A 277 -4.07 37.48 -14.39
N ALA A 278 -4.58 37.80 -15.58
CA ALA A 278 -4.85 36.80 -16.61
C ALA A 278 -3.58 36.03 -17.05
N ARG A 279 -2.42 36.69 -17.12
CA ARG A 279 -1.14 36.05 -17.45
C ARG A 279 -0.65 35.11 -16.33
N GLU A 280 -0.81 35.52 -15.07
CA GLU A 280 -0.45 34.68 -13.92
C GLU A 280 -1.40 33.48 -13.77
N GLU A 281 -2.71 33.68 -13.97
CA GLU A 281 -3.71 32.61 -14.01
C GLU A 281 -3.42 31.60 -15.11
N GLN A 282 -3.14 32.07 -16.33
CA GLN A 282 -2.83 31.21 -17.47
C GLN A 282 -1.53 30.42 -17.24
N LYS A 283 -0.55 31.02 -16.57
CA LYS A 283 0.70 30.36 -16.18
C LYS A 283 0.46 29.28 -15.12
N MET A 284 -0.24 29.59 -14.03
CA MET A 284 -0.54 28.64 -12.95
C MET A 284 -1.43 27.49 -13.42
N HIS A 285 -2.46 27.75 -14.24
CA HIS A 285 -3.27 26.71 -14.87
C HIS A 285 -2.43 25.82 -15.80
N SER A 286 -1.51 26.42 -16.58
CA SER A 286 -0.63 25.65 -17.46
C SER A 286 0.35 24.77 -16.66
N ASP A 287 0.85 25.25 -15.53
CA ASP A 287 1.82 24.54 -14.69
C ASP A 287 1.15 23.42 -13.87
N PHE A 288 -0.05 23.67 -13.32
CA PHE A 288 -0.85 22.64 -12.65
C PHE A 288 -1.29 21.54 -13.63
N ARG A 289 -1.82 21.92 -14.80
CA ARG A 289 -2.19 20.95 -15.85
C ARG A 289 -0.97 20.19 -16.36
N ARG A 290 0.21 20.81 -16.46
CA ARG A 290 1.47 20.11 -16.79
C ARG A 290 1.91 19.15 -15.69
N ALA A 291 1.71 19.48 -14.41
CA ALA A 291 2.07 18.61 -13.29
C ALA A 291 1.14 17.38 -13.22
N GLU A 292 -0.16 17.59 -13.35
CA GLU A 292 -1.18 16.54 -13.39
C GLU A 292 -0.97 15.62 -14.60
N LEU A 293 -0.78 16.18 -15.80
CA LEU A 293 -0.45 15.40 -17.00
C LEU A 293 0.88 14.64 -16.87
N ARG A 294 1.87 15.12 -16.11
CA ARG A 294 3.12 14.39 -15.88
C ARG A 294 2.90 13.20 -14.93
N GLN A 295 2.12 13.38 -13.88
CA GLN A 295 1.82 12.33 -12.91
C GLN A 295 0.91 11.25 -13.53
N ASP A 296 -0.12 11.66 -14.26
CA ASP A 296 -0.97 10.74 -15.00
C ASP A 296 -0.21 10.07 -16.14
N ALA A 297 0.67 10.77 -16.84
CA ALA A 297 1.52 10.14 -17.86
C ALA A 297 2.51 9.14 -17.26
N SER A 298 3.08 9.40 -16.07
CA SER A 298 4.00 8.46 -15.43
C SER A 298 3.28 7.23 -14.90
N VAL A 299 2.11 7.39 -14.27
CA VAL A 299 1.28 6.28 -13.80
C VAL A 299 0.75 5.47 -14.99
N ASN A 300 0.17 6.12 -15.99
CA ASN A 300 -0.31 5.43 -17.20
C ASN A 300 0.84 4.75 -17.93
N LYS A 301 2.03 5.36 -18.03
CA LYS A 301 3.20 4.71 -18.62
C LYS A 301 3.66 3.50 -17.80
N ALA A 302 3.69 3.60 -16.47
CA ALA A 302 4.04 2.46 -15.61
C ALA A 302 3.02 1.32 -15.78
N GLU A 303 1.72 1.61 -15.75
CA GLU A 303 0.66 0.64 -15.99
C GLU A 303 0.73 0.02 -17.39
N LEU A 304 0.94 0.83 -18.42
CA LEU A 304 1.09 0.35 -19.80
C LEU A 304 2.31 -0.56 -19.91
N THR A 305 3.45 -0.20 -19.32
CA THR A 305 4.64 -1.05 -19.36
C THR A 305 4.47 -2.37 -18.61
N LEU A 306 3.68 -2.38 -17.53
CA LEU A 306 3.35 -3.60 -16.78
C LEU A 306 2.39 -4.48 -17.58
N LYS A 307 1.32 -3.90 -18.14
CA LYS A 307 0.38 -4.59 -19.04
C LYS A 307 1.08 -5.13 -20.29
N GLU A 308 2.03 -4.40 -20.85
CA GLU A 308 2.86 -4.86 -21.97
C GLU A 308 3.75 -6.04 -21.57
N ALA A 309 4.40 -5.98 -20.41
CA ALA A 309 5.23 -7.08 -19.91
C ALA A 309 4.40 -8.35 -19.64
N GLU A 310 3.23 -8.21 -18.99
CA GLU A 310 2.30 -9.31 -18.76
C GLU A 310 1.79 -9.90 -20.07
N ARG A 311 1.46 -9.05 -21.06
CA ARG A 311 1.07 -9.51 -22.40
C ARG A 311 2.18 -10.31 -23.07
N VAL A 312 3.43 -9.82 -23.04
CA VAL A 312 4.57 -10.54 -23.63
C VAL A 312 4.79 -11.89 -22.95
N GLN A 313 4.65 -11.97 -21.62
CA GLN A 313 4.74 -13.24 -20.89
C GLN A 313 3.60 -14.20 -21.23
N ALA A 314 2.37 -13.69 -21.29
CA ALA A 314 1.19 -14.49 -21.65
C ALA A 314 1.30 -15.02 -23.09
N LEU A 315 1.81 -14.21 -24.03
CA LEU A 315 2.07 -14.63 -25.40
C LEU A 315 3.10 -15.77 -25.44
N ARG A 316 4.24 -15.63 -24.76
CA ARG A 316 5.26 -16.69 -24.71
C ARG A 316 4.78 -17.96 -24.01
N ALA A 317 4.03 -17.84 -22.92
CA ALA A 317 3.44 -18.99 -22.22
C ALA A 317 2.46 -19.73 -23.15
N ARG A 318 1.67 -18.99 -23.93
CA ARG A 318 0.79 -19.56 -24.95
C ARG A 318 1.58 -20.23 -26.07
N GLU A 319 2.68 -19.65 -26.53
CA GLU A 319 3.55 -20.27 -27.54
C GLU A 319 4.11 -21.62 -27.06
N VAL A 320 4.61 -21.69 -25.82
CA VAL A 320 5.04 -22.96 -25.20
C VAL A 320 3.91 -23.99 -25.19
N GLU A 321 2.70 -23.58 -24.81
CA GLU A 321 1.54 -24.46 -24.81
C GLU A 321 1.20 -24.97 -26.22
N LEU A 322 1.26 -24.10 -27.24
CA LEU A 322 1.00 -24.48 -28.63
C LEU A 322 2.06 -25.45 -29.15
N TYR A 323 3.35 -25.23 -28.84
CA TYR A 323 4.41 -26.20 -29.18
C TYR A 323 4.20 -27.54 -28.47
N SER A 324 3.81 -27.54 -27.18
CA SER A 324 3.47 -28.77 -26.45
C SER A 324 2.33 -29.53 -27.11
N ARG A 325 1.28 -28.83 -27.57
CA ARG A 325 0.14 -29.45 -28.27
C ARG A 325 0.54 -30.09 -29.60
N VAL A 326 1.49 -29.50 -30.33
CA VAL A 326 2.07 -30.07 -31.56
C VAL A 326 2.88 -31.33 -31.23
N MET A 327 3.71 -31.30 -30.19
CA MET A 327 4.49 -32.45 -29.72
C MET A 327 3.64 -33.64 -29.33
N ASP A 328 2.56 -33.39 -28.58
CA ASP A 328 1.64 -34.42 -28.08
C ASP A 328 0.71 -34.97 -29.17
N ALA A 329 0.55 -34.26 -30.28
CA ALA A 329 -0.31 -34.69 -31.37
C ALA A 329 0.34 -35.80 -32.20
N LYS A 330 -0.37 -36.91 -32.37
CA LYS A 330 0.07 -38.03 -33.20
C LYS A 330 -0.02 -37.74 -34.70
N THR A 331 -0.86 -36.78 -35.10
CA THR A 331 -1.08 -36.40 -36.49
C THR A 331 -1.32 -34.90 -36.61
N ARG A 332 -1.05 -34.38 -37.81
CA ARG A 332 -1.31 -32.98 -38.21
C ARG A 332 -2.73 -32.51 -37.90
N LYS A 333 -3.74 -33.34 -38.23
CA LYS A 333 -5.16 -33.01 -38.01
C LYS A 333 -5.47 -32.80 -36.53
N VAL A 334 -4.97 -33.69 -35.66
CA VAL A 334 -5.17 -33.59 -34.21
C VAL A 334 -4.52 -32.33 -33.63
N ALA A 335 -3.38 -31.88 -34.17
CA ALA A 335 -2.75 -30.63 -33.74
C ALA A 335 -3.59 -29.39 -34.13
N ILE A 336 -4.18 -29.40 -35.32
CA ILE A 336 -5.10 -28.34 -35.79
C ILE A 336 -6.36 -28.32 -34.91
N ASP A 337 -6.95 -29.48 -34.61
CA ASP A 337 -8.13 -29.61 -33.76
C ASP A 337 -7.85 -29.11 -32.33
N LYS A 338 -6.62 -29.28 -31.83
CA LYS A 338 -6.15 -28.72 -30.55
C LYS A 338 -5.83 -27.21 -30.62
N GLY A 339 -6.06 -26.56 -31.74
CA GLY A 339 -5.88 -25.11 -31.92
C GLY A 339 -4.45 -24.65 -32.16
N ALA A 340 -3.53 -25.55 -32.53
CA ALA A 340 -2.13 -25.21 -32.82
C ALA A 340 -1.87 -24.87 -34.30
N GLY A 341 -2.92 -24.60 -35.08
CA GLY A 341 -2.82 -24.44 -36.54
C GLY A 341 -1.90 -23.31 -37.01
N THR A 342 -1.81 -22.19 -36.28
CA THR A 342 -0.95 -21.06 -36.66
C THR A 342 0.53 -21.39 -36.50
N VAL A 343 0.92 -21.89 -35.33
CA VAL A 343 2.31 -22.32 -35.04
C VAL A 343 2.72 -23.47 -35.95
N LEU A 344 1.81 -24.39 -36.24
CA LEU A 344 2.04 -25.49 -37.17
C LEU A 344 2.33 -24.98 -38.59
N ALA A 345 1.60 -23.98 -39.07
CA ALA A 345 1.86 -23.38 -40.38
C ALA A 345 3.23 -22.69 -40.44
N ASP A 346 3.64 -22.01 -39.36
CA ASP A 346 4.95 -21.37 -39.27
C ASP A 346 6.09 -22.41 -39.31
N LEU A 347 5.96 -23.50 -38.52
CA LEU A 347 6.92 -24.61 -38.52
C LEU A 347 7.00 -25.30 -39.88
N GLU A 348 5.86 -25.54 -40.53
CA GLU A 348 5.79 -26.12 -41.89
C GLU A 348 6.45 -25.18 -42.92
N HIS A 349 6.28 -23.87 -42.79
CA HIS A 349 6.89 -22.88 -43.67
C HIS A 349 8.42 -22.85 -43.52
N GLU A 350 8.92 -22.90 -42.29
CA GLU A 350 10.36 -22.97 -42.01
C GLU A 350 10.99 -24.24 -42.59
N LEU A 351 10.34 -25.40 -42.42
CA LEU A 351 10.79 -26.65 -43.03
C LEU A 351 10.71 -26.63 -44.57
N ALA A 352 9.71 -25.96 -45.13
CA ALA A 352 9.57 -25.81 -46.58
C ALA A 352 10.68 -24.94 -47.19
N LYS A 353 11.16 -23.93 -46.46
CA LYS A 353 12.26 -23.06 -46.88
C LYS A 353 13.58 -23.83 -47.06
N ASN A 354 13.79 -24.89 -46.27
CA ASN A 354 15.05 -25.64 -46.22
C ASN A 354 15.13 -26.82 -47.21
N LYS A 355 14.19 -26.94 -48.18
CA LYS A 355 14.21 -27.86 -49.34
C LYS A 355 14.85 -29.25 -49.07
N SER A 356 14.36 -29.98 -48.07
CA SER A 356 14.61 -31.42 -48.01
C SER A 356 13.59 -32.15 -48.89
N LEU A 357 14.06 -32.95 -49.84
CA LEU A 357 13.24 -33.91 -50.60
C LEU A 357 12.60 -34.88 -49.60
N ARG A 358 11.27 -34.92 -49.59
CA ARG A 358 10.47 -35.53 -48.52
C ARG A 358 10.12 -36.98 -48.85
N HIS A 359 10.13 -37.85 -47.84
CA HIS A 359 9.66 -39.23 -47.93
C HIS A 359 8.51 -39.44 -46.93
N GLY A 360 7.27 -39.36 -47.41
CA GLY A 360 6.06 -39.73 -46.67
C GLY A 360 5.58 -38.72 -45.60
N GLU A 361 4.26 -38.64 -45.42
CA GLU A 361 3.60 -37.70 -44.48
C GLU A 361 3.99 -37.91 -43.00
N GLN A 362 4.37 -39.13 -42.61
CA GLN A 362 4.75 -39.44 -41.22
C GLN A 362 6.13 -38.90 -40.85
N ALA A 363 7.13 -39.00 -41.75
CA ALA A 363 8.45 -38.43 -41.51
C ALA A 363 8.41 -36.89 -41.50
N GLU A 364 7.56 -36.29 -42.35
CA GLU A 364 7.29 -34.85 -42.32
C GLU A 364 6.72 -34.40 -40.98
N TRP A 365 5.79 -35.19 -40.41
CA TRP A 365 5.22 -34.90 -39.10
C TRP A 365 6.24 -35.03 -37.97
N ASP A 366 7.10 -36.04 -38.01
CA ASP A 366 8.16 -36.22 -37.02
C ASP A 366 9.16 -35.06 -37.04
N HIS A 367 9.48 -34.52 -38.22
CA HIS A 367 10.32 -33.33 -38.36
C HIS A 367 9.66 -32.06 -37.79
N VAL A 368 8.36 -31.86 -38.02
CA VAL A 368 7.61 -30.75 -37.41
C VAL A 368 7.63 -30.84 -35.88
N ARG A 369 7.48 -32.05 -35.32
CA ARG A 369 7.58 -32.26 -33.87
C ARG A 369 8.98 -31.95 -33.34
N GLN A 370 10.04 -32.47 -33.96
CA GLN A 370 11.42 -32.16 -33.52
C GLN A 370 11.71 -30.66 -33.54
N LEU A 371 11.27 -29.94 -34.58
CA LEU A 371 11.41 -28.48 -34.64
C LEU A 371 10.63 -27.78 -33.52
N ALA A 372 9.38 -28.21 -33.26
CA ALA A 372 8.58 -27.71 -32.15
C ALA A 372 9.26 -27.96 -30.78
N GLN A 373 9.93 -29.09 -30.58
CA GLN A 373 10.67 -29.39 -29.36
C GLN A 373 11.84 -28.41 -29.14
N ILE A 374 12.59 -28.11 -30.20
CA ILE A 374 13.72 -27.16 -30.15
C ILE A 374 13.22 -25.77 -29.77
N ARG A 375 12.17 -25.28 -30.45
CA ARG A 375 11.52 -23.98 -30.18
C ARG A 375 10.89 -23.90 -28.79
N MET A 376 10.25 -24.97 -28.34
CA MET A 376 9.67 -25.03 -26.99
C MET A 376 10.75 -24.88 -25.91
N ARG A 377 11.88 -25.57 -26.07
CA ARG A 377 12.98 -25.50 -25.10
C ARG A 377 13.56 -24.09 -25.01
N THR A 378 13.65 -23.35 -26.12
CA THR A 378 14.17 -21.96 -26.10
C THR A 378 13.20 -21.01 -25.45
N GLU A 379 11.90 -21.11 -25.75
CA GLU A 379 10.88 -20.29 -25.08
C GLU A 379 10.82 -20.56 -23.58
N LEU A 380 10.97 -21.81 -23.14
CA LEU A 380 11.04 -22.16 -21.72
C LEU A 380 12.27 -21.57 -21.04
N GLU A 381 13.45 -21.62 -21.67
CA GLU A 381 14.68 -21.00 -21.16
C GLU A 381 14.50 -19.48 -20.98
N VAL A 382 13.93 -18.81 -21.99
CA VAL A 382 13.65 -17.36 -21.96
C VAL A 382 12.60 -17.03 -20.89
N LEU A 383 11.54 -17.83 -20.75
CA LEU A 383 10.51 -17.63 -19.73
C LEU A 383 11.06 -17.77 -18.31
N GLN A 384 11.91 -18.78 -18.05
CA GLN A 384 12.52 -18.98 -16.74
C GLN A 384 13.39 -17.79 -16.31
N GLN A 385 14.21 -17.27 -17.22
CA GLN A 385 15.07 -16.10 -16.97
C GLN A 385 14.24 -14.84 -16.69
N ASN A 386 13.25 -14.56 -17.53
CA ASN A 386 12.36 -13.40 -17.33
C ASN A 386 11.55 -13.51 -16.04
N ALA A 387 11.11 -14.71 -15.65
CA ALA A 387 10.38 -14.91 -14.41
C ALA A 387 11.26 -14.64 -13.17
N ALA A 388 12.53 -15.07 -13.18
CA ALA A 388 13.47 -14.78 -12.12
C ALA A 388 13.75 -13.26 -12.00
N GLU A 389 13.93 -12.56 -13.13
CA GLU A 389 14.07 -11.09 -13.20
C GLU A 389 12.89 -10.36 -12.58
N GLN A 390 11.67 -10.70 -13.00
CA GLN A 390 10.47 -10.02 -12.52
C GLN A 390 10.25 -10.24 -11.03
N ARG A 391 10.55 -11.44 -10.50
CA ARG A 391 10.47 -11.70 -9.05
C ARG A 391 11.44 -10.81 -8.27
N GLN A 392 12.67 -10.62 -8.75
CA GLN A 392 13.66 -9.77 -8.08
C GLN A 392 13.20 -8.31 -8.05
N ILE A 393 12.77 -7.76 -9.18
CA ILE A 393 12.29 -6.37 -9.26
C ILE A 393 11.02 -6.18 -8.43
N ALA A 394 10.09 -7.16 -8.46
CA ALA A 394 8.88 -7.11 -7.65
C ALA A 394 9.20 -7.11 -6.15
N GLN A 395 10.16 -7.92 -5.69
CA GLN A 395 10.63 -7.92 -4.31
C GLN A 395 11.24 -6.57 -3.89
N GLN A 396 12.04 -5.95 -4.76
CA GLN A 396 12.60 -4.61 -4.52
C GLN A 396 11.51 -3.52 -4.44
N ARG A 397 10.49 -3.57 -5.32
CA ARG A 397 9.37 -2.62 -5.29
C ARG A 397 8.51 -2.78 -4.04
N LEU A 398 8.23 -4.01 -3.65
CA LEU A 398 7.45 -4.29 -2.44
C LEU A 398 8.20 -3.81 -1.20
N SER A 399 9.51 -4.08 -1.09
CA SER A 399 10.29 -3.62 0.06
C SER A 399 10.38 -2.09 0.12
N HIS A 400 10.49 -1.42 -1.03
CA HIS A 400 10.43 0.04 -1.14
C HIS A 400 9.07 0.59 -0.70
N GLN A 401 7.96 0.03 -1.17
CA GLN A 401 6.61 0.44 -0.77
C GLN A 401 6.38 0.33 0.74
N LEU A 402 6.85 -0.76 1.36
CA LEU A 402 6.76 -0.94 2.81
C LEU A 402 7.57 0.12 3.58
N ARG A 403 8.76 0.51 3.09
CA ARG A 403 9.54 1.60 3.70
C ARG A 403 8.86 2.94 3.55
N GLN A 404 8.27 3.22 2.40
CA GLN A 404 7.55 4.46 2.18
C GLN A 404 6.37 4.58 3.17
N GLN A 405 5.57 3.53 3.33
CA GLN A 405 4.50 3.49 4.33
C GLN A 405 5.03 3.65 5.76
N ALA A 406 6.17 3.03 6.09
CA ALA A 406 6.79 3.21 7.40
C ALA A 406 7.22 4.66 7.65
N ILE A 407 7.78 5.36 6.65
CA ILE A 407 8.15 6.77 6.75
C ILE A 407 6.89 7.64 6.90
N GLU A 408 5.84 7.38 6.13
CA GLU A 408 4.56 8.09 6.25
C GLU A 408 3.97 7.96 7.66
N ASN A 409 4.00 6.75 8.23
CA ASN A 409 3.58 6.50 9.60
C ASN A 409 4.47 7.21 10.63
N GLN A 410 5.79 7.22 10.43
CA GLN A 410 6.73 7.95 11.30
C GLN A 410 6.50 9.46 11.23
N ILE A 411 6.18 10.02 10.05
CA ILE A 411 5.84 11.44 9.89
C ILE A 411 4.55 11.75 10.66
N ALA A 412 3.54 10.88 10.55
CA ALA A 412 2.30 11.03 11.31
C ALA A 412 2.54 11.00 12.83
N GLN A 413 3.42 10.12 13.31
CA GLN A 413 3.81 10.06 14.72
C GLN A 413 4.61 11.29 15.16
N ALA A 414 5.58 11.76 14.37
CA ALA A 414 6.37 12.95 14.66
C ALA A 414 5.52 14.22 14.75
N LEU A 415 4.38 14.26 14.02
CA LEU A 415 3.43 15.37 14.12
C LEU A 415 2.73 15.46 15.49
N LEU A 416 2.65 14.35 16.24
CA LEU A 416 2.03 14.26 17.57
C LEU A 416 2.96 14.69 18.71
N ILE A 417 4.24 14.96 18.43
CA ILE A 417 5.22 15.39 19.44
C ILE A 417 4.90 16.81 19.90
N GLU A 418 4.79 16.97 21.23
CA GLU A 418 4.44 18.25 21.87
C GLU A 418 5.58 19.28 21.82
N ASP A 419 6.84 18.84 21.90
CA ASP A 419 8.01 19.73 21.78
C ASP A 419 8.26 20.14 20.32
N GLU A 420 8.09 21.43 20.03
CA GLU A 420 8.30 21.99 18.68
C GLU A 420 9.73 21.81 18.16
N SER A 421 10.74 21.89 19.02
CA SER A 421 12.14 21.81 18.60
C SER A 421 12.51 20.38 18.20
N HIS A 422 12.06 19.41 18.99
CA HIS A 422 12.20 17.98 18.71
C HIS A 422 11.42 17.60 17.44
N LYS A 423 10.16 18.03 17.34
CA LYS A 423 9.29 17.81 16.17
C LYS A 423 9.92 18.34 14.88
N ARG A 424 10.50 19.54 14.89
CA ARG A 424 11.15 20.13 13.69
C ARG A 424 12.37 19.31 13.26
N ASN A 425 13.21 18.90 14.19
CA ASN A 425 14.40 18.10 13.91
C ASN A 425 14.03 16.72 13.34
N GLU A 426 13.03 16.07 13.93
CA GLU A 426 12.57 14.75 13.51
C GLU A 426 11.88 14.80 12.13
N LEU A 427 11.03 15.79 11.88
CA LEU A 427 10.43 16.00 10.55
C LEU A 427 11.47 16.33 9.48
N ALA A 428 12.54 17.06 9.82
CA ALA A 428 13.63 17.33 8.89
C ALA A 428 14.39 16.05 8.53
N ALA A 429 14.67 15.19 9.52
CA ALA A 429 15.30 13.88 9.28
C ALA A 429 14.41 12.95 8.45
N LEU A 430 13.10 12.89 8.73
CA LEU A 430 12.14 12.08 7.98
C LEU A 430 11.96 12.58 6.54
N ARG A 431 11.93 13.89 6.31
CA ARG A 431 11.90 14.47 4.95
C ARG A 431 13.17 14.17 4.16
N GLN A 432 14.33 14.08 4.82
CA GLN A 432 15.56 13.67 4.14
C GLN A 432 15.48 12.19 3.75
N ARG A 433 15.01 11.32 4.65
CA ARG A 433 14.77 9.90 4.32
C ARG A 433 13.77 9.71 3.18
N GLU A 434 12.70 10.51 3.16
CA GLU A 434 11.72 10.50 2.06
C GLU A 434 12.36 10.85 0.71
N LYS A 435 13.27 11.83 0.67
CA LYS A 435 14.03 12.17 -0.54
C LYS A 435 14.96 11.03 -0.96
N ASP A 436 15.62 10.38 -0.01
CA ASP A 436 16.52 9.26 -0.28
C ASP A 436 15.74 8.06 -0.83
N GLU A 437 14.56 7.75 -0.29
CA GLU A 437 13.67 6.70 -0.82
C GLU A 437 13.08 7.06 -2.19
N LYS A 438 12.81 8.34 -2.47
CA LYS A 438 12.42 8.80 -3.82
C LYS A 438 13.57 8.61 -4.82
N ALA A 439 14.80 8.91 -4.43
CA ALA A 439 15.98 8.62 -5.26
C ALA A 439 16.14 7.11 -5.48
N ARG A 440 15.84 6.30 -4.46
CA ARG A 440 15.87 4.85 -4.58
C ARG A 440 14.81 4.29 -5.52
N ALA A 441 13.61 4.86 -5.54
CA ALA A 441 12.56 4.48 -6.49
C ALA A 441 13.05 4.65 -7.95
N LEU A 442 13.67 5.79 -8.25
CA LEU A 442 14.25 6.06 -9.57
C LEU A 442 15.38 5.06 -9.92
N GLN A 443 16.18 4.67 -8.93
CA GLN A 443 17.20 3.64 -9.12
C GLN A 443 16.59 2.28 -9.43
N ILE A 444 15.52 1.86 -8.73
CA ILE A 444 14.80 0.61 -9.01
C ILE A 444 14.21 0.62 -10.42
N GLU A 445 13.68 1.75 -10.88
CA GLU A 445 13.20 1.90 -12.25
C GLU A 445 14.34 1.79 -13.28
N ALA A 446 15.49 2.42 -13.02
CA ALA A 446 16.67 2.30 -13.88
C ALA A 446 17.20 0.86 -13.93
N GLU A 447 17.26 0.17 -12.79
CA GLU A 447 17.60 -1.26 -12.69
C GLU A 447 16.61 -2.11 -13.47
N ALA A 448 15.31 -1.84 -13.38
CA ALA A 448 14.27 -2.54 -14.14
C ALA A 448 14.40 -2.31 -15.66
N HIS A 449 14.79 -1.10 -16.09
CA HIS A 449 15.09 -0.81 -17.49
C HIS A 449 16.34 -1.55 -17.98
N ALA A 450 17.41 -1.55 -17.19
CA ALA A 450 18.64 -2.28 -17.51
C ALA A 450 18.39 -3.79 -17.60
N ALA A 451 17.64 -4.34 -16.64
CA ALA A 451 17.23 -5.75 -16.63
C ALA A 451 16.42 -6.12 -17.89
N ARG A 452 15.52 -5.25 -18.35
CA ARG A 452 14.76 -5.49 -19.59
C ARG A 452 15.65 -5.56 -20.84
N ILE A 453 16.66 -4.68 -20.92
CA ILE A 453 17.63 -4.70 -22.02
C ILE A 453 18.44 -5.99 -21.96
N GLN A 454 18.93 -6.37 -20.78
CA GLN A 454 19.64 -7.63 -20.56
C GLN A 454 18.78 -8.84 -20.94
N GLY A 455 17.52 -8.89 -20.51
CA GLY A 455 16.57 -9.93 -20.88
C GLY A 455 16.36 -10.03 -22.40
N MET A 456 16.37 -8.90 -23.12
CA MET A 456 16.33 -8.91 -24.59
C MET A 456 17.62 -9.46 -25.20
N THR A 457 18.79 -9.13 -24.65
CA THR A 457 20.07 -9.68 -25.13
C THR A 457 20.15 -11.20 -24.90
N MET A 458 19.65 -11.68 -23.76
CA MET A 458 19.60 -13.10 -23.44
C MET A 458 18.60 -13.85 -24.32
N ALA A 459 17.43 -13.26 -24.60
CA ALA A 459 16.48 -13.81 -25.56
C ALA A 459 17.08 -13.91 -26.98
N ASN A 460 17.84 -12.89 -27.41
CA ASN A 460 18.54 -12.95 -28.70
C ASN A 460 19.64 -14.02 -28.71
N ALA A 461 20.37 -14.20 -27.61
CA ALA A 461 21.36 -15.27 -27.47
C ALA A 461 20.69 -16.65 -27.51
N ALA A 462 19.56 -16.83 -26.81
CA ALA A 462 18.76 -18.05 -26.85
C ALA A 462 18.25 -18.36 -28.27
N ARG A 463 17.81 -17.34 -29.04
CA ARG A 463 17.44 -17.47 -30.46
C ARG A 463 18.61 -17.84 -31.37
N ARG A 464 19.83 -17.36 -31.07
CA ARG A 464 21.03 -17.81 -31.80
C ARG A 464 21.31 -19.28 -31.51
N ARG A 465 21.23 -19.69 -30.25
CA ARG A 465 21.42 -21.09 -29.86
C ARG A 465 20.32 -22.02 -30.41
N GLU A 466 19.10 -21.50 -30.57
CA GLU A 466 18.02 -22.17 -31.27
C GLU A 466 18.38 -22.47 -32.71
N ALA A 467 18.88 -21.47 -33.45
CA ALA A 467 19.30 -21.64 -34.84
C ALA A 467 20.45 -22.66 -34.96
N GLU A 468 21.41 -22.62 -34.03
CA GLU A 468 22.50 -23.62 -33.98
C GLU A 468 21.96 -25.03 -33.72
N ARG A 469 21.00 -25.20 -32.79
CA ARG A 469 20.34 -26.49 -32.56
C ARG A 469 19.60 -27.02 -33.79
N VAL A 470 18.95 -26.14 -34.54
CA VAL A 470 18.28 -26.51 -35.80
C VAL A 470 19.31 -26.97 -36.83
N GLN A 471 20.43 -26.25 -36.99
CA GLN A 471 21.52 -26.67 -37.87
C GLN A 471 22.13 -28.01 -37.48
N GLU A 472 22.40 -28.20 -36.18
CA GLU A 472 22.92 -29.46 -35.63
C GLU A 472 21.98 -30.65 -35.88
N TRP A 473 20.67 -30.42 -35.77
CA TRP A 473 19.66 -31.41 -36.09
C TRP A 473 19.60 -31.70 -37.60
N GLU A 474 19.75 -30.69 -38.45
CA GLU A 474 19.81 -30.86 -39.91
C GLU A 474 21.06 -31.65 -40.34
N ASP A 475 22.20 -31.42 -39.69
CA ASP A 475 23.45 -32.17 -39.92
C ASP A 475 23.27 -33.65 -39.54
N GLN A 476 22.60 -33.94 -38.42
CA GLN A 476 22.25 -35.31 -38.03
C GLN A 476 21.34 -35.97 -39.07
N LEU A 477 20.36 -35.24 -39.59
CA LEU A 477 19.46 -35.73 -40.63
C LEU A 477 20.24 -36.01 -41.94
N ALA A 478 21.24 -35.21 -42.26
CA ALA A 478 22.12 -35.42 -43.41
C ALA A 478 22.95 -36.71 -43.27
N LEU A 479 23.56 -36.94 -42.10
CA LEU A 479 24.30 -38.18 -41.82
C LEU A 479 23.40 -39.42 -41.82
N ALA A 480 22.21 -39.32 -41.19
CA ALA A 480 21.22 -40.40 -41.20
C ALA A 480 20.81 -40.80 -42.62
N ARG A 481 20.60 -39.81 -43.50
CA ARG A 481 20.31 -40.05 -44.93
C ARG A 481 21.49 -40.71 -45.66
N GLN A 482 22.73 -40.27 -45.41
CA GLN A 482 23.90 -40.93 -45.99
C GLN A 482 24.00 -42.39 -45.56
N ARG A 483 23.68 -42.69 -44.29
CA ARG A 483 23.65 -44.05 -43.78
C ARG A 483 22.55 -44.89 -44.42
N GLU A 484 21.36 -44.34 -44.63
CA GLU A 484 20.27 -45.03 -45.32
C GLU A 484 20.60 -45.32 -46.78
N LEU A 485 21.18 -44.36 -47.51
CA LEU A 485 21.61 -44.58 -48.90
C LEU A 485 22.62 -45.73 -49.02
N LEU A 486 23.58 -45.80 -48.10
CA LEU A 486 24.55 -46.91 -48.07
C LEU A 486 23.90 -48.26 -47.73
N ARG A 487 22.84 -48.27 -46.92
CA ARG A 487 22.06 -49.48 -46.63
C ARG A 487 21.22 -49.91 -47.83
N ASP A 488 20.57 -48.98 -48.50
CA ASP A 488 19.77 -49.26 -49.70
C ASP A 488 20.63 -49.78 -50.84
N ASP A 489 21.83 -49.23 -51.01
CA ASP A 489 22.78 -49.74 -51.99
C ASP A 489 23.28 -51.14 -51.62
N ALA A 490 23.47 -51.45 -50.33
CA ALA A 490 23.78 -52.81 -49.88
C ALA A 490 22.64 -53.80 -50.14
N VAL A 491 21.38 -53.37 -50.00
CA VAL A 491 20.20 -54.19 -50.34
C VAL A 491 20.14 -54.43 -51.86
N LYS A 492 20.36 -53.41 -52.69
CA LYS A 492 20.43 -53.56 -54.16
C LYS A 492 21.54 -54.53 -54.57
N ASP A 493 22.72 -54.44 -53.97
CA ASP A 493 23.81 -55.37 -54.23
C ASP A 493 23.45 -56.81 -53.86
N ALA A 494 22.78 -57.01 -52.72
CA ALA A 494 22.29 -58.33 -52.31
C ALA A 494 21.25 -58.88 -53.31
N THR A 495 20.33 -58.05 -53.79
CA THR A 495 19.35 -58.46 -54.82
C THR A 495 20.00 -58.78 -56.16
N ASN A 496 21.00 -58.00 -56.58
CA ASN A 496 21.78 -58.27 -57.79
C ASN A 496 22.57 -59.59 -57.65
N ALA A 497 23.11 -59.89 -56.46
CA ALA A 497 23.79 -61.15 -56.19
C ALA A 497 22.86 -62.37 -56.29
N VAL A 498 21.60 -62.25 -55.85
CA VAL A 498 20.58 -63.30 -56.01
C VAL A 498 20.23 -63.52 -57.48
N GLN A 499 20.02 -62.44 -58.26
CA GLN A 499 19.74 -62.54 -59.69
C GLN A 499 20.89 -63.20 -60.47
N VAL A 500 22.14 -62.90 -60.12
CA VAL A 500 23.32 -63.58 -60.70
C VAL A 500 23.33 -65.06 -60.34
N GLY A 501 22.94 -65.42 -59.10
CA GLY A 501 22.77 -66.81 -58.68
C GLY A 501 21.72 -67.57 -59.48
N GLU A 502 20.58 -66.95 -59.79
CA GLU A 502 19.53 -67.53 -60.64
C GLU A 502 19.97 -67.72 -62.10
N ILE A 503 20.75 -66.78 -62.64
CA ILE A 503 21.33 -66.90 -64.00
C ILE A 503 22.33 -68.07 -64.04
N ASN A 504 23.15 -68.23 -63.01
CA ASN A 504 24.09 -69.35 -62.92
C ASN A 504 23.37 -70.71 -62.88
N GLN A 505 22.26 -70.82 -62.14
CA GLN A 505 21.43 -72.03 -62.15
C GLN A 505 20.85 -72.34 -63.54
N LYS A 506 20.36 -71.32 -64.26
CA LYS A 506 19.86 -71.50 -65.63
C LYS A 506 20.96 -71.95 -66.61
N ILE A 507 22.19 -71.47 -66.43
CA ILE A 507 23.34 -71.92 -67.22
C ILE A 507 23.66 -73.39 -66.90
N GLU A 508 23.62 -73.81 -65.64
CA GLU A 508 23.78 -75.22 -65.27
C GLU A 508 22.66 -76.12 -65.83
N ASP A 509 21.43 -75.64 -65.90
CA ASP A 509 20.31 -76.35 -66.53
C ASP A 509 20.50 -76.51 -68.04
N LEU A 510 21.02 -75.47 -68.72
CA LEU A 510 21.41 -75.55 -70.14
C LEU A 510 22.58 -76.50 -70.38
N LYS A 511 23.53 -76.64 -69.44
CA LYS A 511 24.60 -77.65 -69.48
C LYS A 511 24.05 -79.07 -69.47
N ARG A 512 22.96 -79.33 -68.71
CA ARG A 512 22.29 -80.63 -68.69
C ARG A 512 21.55 -80.95 -70.01
N ALA A 513 21.27 -79.95 -70.83
CA ALA A 513 20.57 -80.10 -72.12
C ALA A 513 21.49 -80.38 -73.34
N GLY A 514 22.81 -80.44 -73.16
CA GLY A 514 23.75 -81.04 -74.13
C GLY A 514 24.11 -80.21 -75.37
N ALA A 515 24.85 -79.11 -75.20
CA ALA A 515 25.48 -78.37 -76.31
C ALA A 515 27.02 -78.29 -76.19
N GLN A 516 27.68 -78.38 -77.35
CA GLN A 516 29.12 -78.33 -77.70
C GLN A 516 30.15 -78.08 -76.57
N ALA A 517 30.94 -79.10 -76.24
CA ALA A 517 31.90 -79.13 -75.12
C ALA A 517 33.11 -78.17 -75.23
N ASP A 518 33.59 -77.84 -76.43
CA ASP A 518 34.84 -77.06 -76.59
C ASP A 518 34.64 -75.55 -76.41
N ALA A 519 33.49 -75.01 -76.83
CA ALA A 519 33.12 -73.63 -76.56
C ALA A 519 32.92 -73.41 -75.06
N VAL A 520 32.30 -74.38 -74.37
CA VAL A 520 32.05 -74.35 -72.92
C VAL A 520 33.35 -74.25 -72.12
N ALA A 521 34.42 -74.96 -72.50
CA ALA A 521 35.71 -74.88 -71.80
C ALA A 521 36.39 -73.50 -71.89
N GLN A 522 36.27 -72.82 -73.04
CA GLN A 522 36.79 -71.45 -73.19
C GLN A 522 35.96 -70.43 -72.41
N TYR A 523 34.63 -70.58 -72.42
CA TYR A 523 33.75 -69.79 -71.56
C TYR A 523 34.02 -70.04 -70.08
N GLU A 524 34.32 -71.27 -69.65
CA GLU A 524 34.67 -71.58 -68.26
C GLU A 524 35.98 -70.94 -67.82
N LYS A 525 36.99 -70.89 -68.69
CA LYS A 525 38.25 -70.21 -68.38
C LYS A 525 38.03 -68.71 -68.21
N LEU A 526 37.26 -68.08 -69.10
CA LEU A 526 36.89 -66.67 -69.01
C LEU A 526 36.02 -66.38 -67.78
N LEU A 527 35.05 -67.25 -67.48
CA LEU A 527 34.22 -67.13 -66.28
C LEU A 527 35.03 -67.25 -65.01
N ARG A 528 35.98 -68.19 -64.90
CA ARG A 528 36.85 -68.29 -63.71
C ARG A 528 37.72 -67.07 -63.49
N THR A 529 38.22 -66.43 -64.56
CA THR A 529 38.95 -65.16 -64.44
C THR A 529 38.03 -64.01 -64.07
N ILE A 530 36.85 -63.92 -64.68
CA ILE A 530 35.84 -62.90 -64.37
C ILE A 530 35.30 -63.06 -62.94
N ASP A 531 35.14 -64.30 -62.47
CA ASP A 531 34.68 -64.63 -61.12
C ASP A 531 35.76 -64.33 -60.09
N ALA A 532 37.03 -64.65 -60.36
CA ALA A 532 38.14 -64.32 -59.47
C ALA A 532 38.33 -62.80 -59.34
N ASP A 533 38.35 -62.08 -60.47
CA ASP A 533 38.42 -60.62 -60.49
C ASP A 533 37.16 -59.99 -59.87
N GLY A 534 35.99 -60.57 -60.11
CA GLY A 534 34.71 -60.15 -59.56
C GLY A 534 34.57 -60.41 -58.06
N VAL A 535 35.17 -61.48 -57.52
CA VAL A 535 35.22 -61.75 -56.07
C VAL A 535 36.13 -60.74 -55.39
N HIS A 536 37.33 -60.49 -55.92
CA HIS A 536 38.25 -59.48 -55.38
C HIS A 536 37.67 -58.06 -55.47
N ALA A 537 37.03 -57.69 -56.59
CA ALA A 537 36.37 -56.40 -56.74
C ALA A 537 35.21 -56.22 -55.74
N ARG A 538 34.36 -57.25 -55.56
CA ARG A 538 33.26 -57.21 -54.59
C ARG A 538 33.76 -57.14 -53.14
N GLN A 539 34.82 -57.87 -52.80
CA GLN A 539 35.41 -57.83 -51.46
C GLN A 539 36.02 -56.45 -51.17
N ASN A 540 36.71 -55.83 -52.13
CA ASN A 540 37.23 -54.47 -51.99
C ASN A 540 36.10 -53.43 -51.86
N GLN A 541 35.03 -53.57 -52.64
CA GLN A 541 33.84 -52.71 -52.52
C GLN A 541 33.11 -52.89 -51.19
N ALA A 542 32.98 -54.12 -50.69
CA ALA A 542 32.38 -54.41 -49.39
C ALA A 542 33.20 -53.83 -48.24
N ASN A 543 34.53 -53.99 -48.27
CA ASN A 543 35.44 -53.41 -47.28
C ASN A 543 35.40 -51.86 -47.32
N ALA A 544 35.36 -51.25 -48.52
CA ALA A 544 35.24 -49.81 -48.67
C ALA A 544 33.91 -49.26 -48.12
N LYS A 545 32.79 -49.98 -48.36
CA LYS A 545 31.47 -49.64 -47.81
C LYS A 545 31.43 -49.77 -46.30
N GLN A 546 32.01 -50.84 -45.75
CA GLN A 546 32.11 -51.04 -44.31
C GLN A 546 32.94 -49.93 -43.66
N ALA A 547 34.09 -49.57 -44.24
CA ALA A 547 34.90 -48.45 -43.79
C ALA A 547 34.13 -47.12 -43.83
N MET A 548 33.29 -46.90 -44.85
CA MET A 548 32.45 -45.70 -44.95
C MET A 548 31.34 -45.68 -43.88
N LEU A 549 30.71 -46.81 -43.58
CA LEU A 549 29.73 -46.92 -42.48
C LEU A 549 30.38 -46.68 -41.11
N ASP A 550 31.58 -47.21 -40.90
CA ASP A 550 32.35 -46.98 -39.67
C ASP A 550 32.76 -45.51 -39.52
N GLN A 551 33.16 -44.84 -40.63
CA GLN A 551 33.42 -43.40 -40.63
C GLN A 551 32.18 -42.58 -40.27
N LEU A 552 31.02 -42.89 -40.86
CA LEU A 552 29.76 -42.22 -40.52
C LEU A 552 29.37 -42.43 -39.06
N ALA A 553 29.55 -43.63 -38.50
CA ALA A 553 29.29 -43.91 -37.09
C ALA A 553 30.20 -43.09 -36.16
N ILE A 554 31.48 -42.92 -36.53
CA ILE A 554 32.42 -42.07 -35.79
C ILE A 554 32.00 -40.60 -35.86
N ASP A 555 31.58 -40.11 -37.03
CA ASP A 555 31.17 -38.72 -37.21
C ASP A 555 29.84 -38.42 -36.49
N GLU A 556 28.88 -39.36 -36.48
CA GLU A 556 27.67 -39.30 -35.65
C GLU A 556 28.01 -39.16 -34.16
N GLN A 557 28.96 -39.96 -33.66
CA GLN A 557 29.41 -39.89 -32.25
C GLN A 557 30.11 -38.57 -31.93
N ARG A 558 30.96 -38.07 -32.84
CA ARG A 558 31.65 -36.78 -32.66
C ARG A 558 30.66 -35.62 -32.61
N LEU A 559 29.68 -35.59 -33.49
CA LEU A 559 28.64 -34.56 -33.46
C LEU A 559 27.81 -34.65 -32.18
N ALA A 560 27.41 -35.85 -31.75
CA ALA A 560 26.66 -36.03 -30.51
C ALA A 560 27.45 -35.57 -29.27
N LEU A 561 28.76 -35.82 -29.21
CA LEU A 561 29.62 -35.31 -28.14
C LEU A 561 29.74 -33.79 -28.17
N LYS A 562 29.99 -33.21 -29.35
CA LYS A 562 30.10 -31.75 -29.54
C LYS A 562 28.82 -31.03 -29.10
N GLN A 563 27.66 -31.58 -29.43
CA GLN A 563 26.36 -31.03 -29.00
C GLN A 563 26.21 -31.05 -27.48
N ARG A 564 26.56 -32.16 -26.82
CA ARG A 564 26.51 -32.27 -25.35
C ARG A 564 27.46 -31.29 -24.68
N GLU A 565 28.66 -31.09 -25.22
CA GLU A 565 29.62 -30.11 -24.72
C GLU A 565 29.09 -28.68 -24.86
N GLN A 566 28.56 -28.33 -26.03
CA GLN A 566 27.98 -27.00 -26.27
C GLN A 566 26.76 -26.75 -25.38
N GLU A 567 25.89 -27.74 -25.18
CA GLU A 567 24.76 -27.62 -24.24
C GLU A 567 25.21 -27.48 -22.79
N ALA A 568 26.23 -28.22 -22.37
CA ALA A 568 26.78 -28.13 -21.02
C ALA A 568 27.42 -26.76 -20.77
N LEU A 569 28.17 -26.24 -21.75
CA LEU A 569 28.75 -24.90 -21.69
C LEU A 569 27.67 -23.82 -21.59
N TRP A 570 26.65 -23.89 -22.44
CA TRP A 570 25.51 -22.96 -22.40
C TRP A 570 24.78 -23.00 -21.05
N GLN A 571 24.49 -24.19 -20.52
CA GLN A 571 23.85 -24.34 -19.21
C GLN A 571 24.73 -23.80 -18.07
N HIS A 572 26.05 -23.99 -18.16
CA HIS A 572 26.99 -23.47 -17.19
C HIS A 572 27.04 -21.93 -17.24
N GLU A 573 27.07 -21.33 -18.42
CA GLU A 573 27.00 -19.88 -18.61
C GLU A 573 25.71 -19.30 -18.04
N LEU A 574 24.56 -19.91 -18.35
CA LEU A 574 23.27 -19.51 -17.80
C LEU A 574 23.24 -19.53 -16.27
N ARG A 575 23.70 -20.63 -15.67
CA ARG A 575 23.79 -20.74 -14.20
C ARG A 575 24.74 -19.72 -13.61
N LYS A 576 25.86 -19.44 -14.28
CA LYS A 576 26.81 -18.42 -13.85
C LYS A 576 26.16 -17.04 -13.84
N PHE A 577 25.43 -16.66 -14.89
CA PHE A 577 24.67 -15.42 -14.93
C PHE A 577 23.61 -15.34 -13.82
N GLU A 578 22.87 -16.42 -13.57
CA GLU A 578 21.89 -16.48 -12.48
C GLU A 578 22.56 -16.32 -11.10
N GLN A 579 23.70 -16.97 -10.88
CA GLN A 579 24.46 -16.89 -9.63
C GLN A 579 25.04 -15.49 -9.39
N GLU A 580 25.65 -14.88 -10.40
CA GLU A 580 26.18 -13.51 -10.32
C GLU A 580 25.08 -12.52 -9.94
N ARG A 581 23.89 -12.68 -10.52
CA ARG A 581 22.73 -11.86 -10.20
C ARG A 581 22.17 -12.13 -8.81
N ALA A 582 22.05 -13.40 -8.43
CA ALA A 582 21.60 -13.76 -7.08
C ALA A 582 22.57 -13.23 -6.02
N ALA A 583 23.88 -13.26 -6.27
CA ALA A 583 24.90 -12.71 -5.39
C ALA A 583 24.82 -11.18 -5.29
N ALA A 584 24.64 -10.49 -6.42
CA ALA A 584 24.44 -9.03 -6.44
C ALA A 584 23.19 -8.62 -5.65
N PHE A 585 22.08 -9.34 -5.86
CA PHE A 585 20.83 -9.13 -5.13
C PHE A 585 21.00 -9.41 -3.63
N THR A 586 21.65 -10.51 -3.26
CA THR A 586 21.91 -10.85 -1.84
C THR A 586 22.79 -9.81 -1.16
N THR A 587 23.78 -9.27 -1.87
CA THR A 587 24.62 -8.18 -1.37
C THR A 587 23.77 -6.93 -1.12
N GLN A 588 22.93 -6.55 -2.08
CA GLN A 588 22.02 -5.41 -1.95
C GLN A 588 21.00 -5.62 -0.83
N GLN A 589 20.45 -6.82 -0.69
CA GLN A 589 19.50 -7.18 0.36
C GLN A 589 20.18 -7.18 1.74
N SER A 590 21.39 -7.74 1.86
CA SER A 590 22.14 -7.70 3.13
C SER A 590 22.51 -6.28 3.55
N GLN A 591 22.81 -5.38 2.60
CA GLN A 591 23.01 -3.95 2.90
C GLN A 591 21.73 -3.34 3.46
N GLN A 592 20.58 -3.61 2.83
CA GLN A 592 19.27 -3.15 3.30
C GLN A 592 18.91 -3.73 4.67
N ASP A 593 19.12 -5.02 4.89
CA ASP A 593 18.89 -5.68 6.17
C ASP A 593 19.84 -5.14 7.25
N HIS A 594 21.07 -4.79 6.89
CA HIS A 594 22.01 -4.16 7.81
C HIS A 594 21.57 -2.75 8.18
N GLU A 595 21.05 -1.97 7.24
CA GLU A 595 20.45 -0.65 7.50
C GLU A 595 19.20 -0.77 8.38
N ILE A 596 18.30 -1.71 8.07
CA ILE A 596 17.11 -1.99 8.90
C ILE A 596 17.53 -2.42 10.30
N ARG A 597 18.46 -3.36 10.43
CA ARG A 597 18.98 -3.80 11.73
C ARG A 597 19.67 -2.68 12.46
N ARG A 598 20.41 -1.80 11.78
CA ARG A 598 21.03 -0.62 12.39
C ARG A 598 19.98 0.36 12.90
N MET A 599 18.89 0.56 12.15
CA MET A 599 17.76 1.38 12.61
C MET A 599 17.05 0.74 13.80
N GLU A 600 16.80 -0.57 13.75
CA GLU A 600 16.21 -1.32 14.86
C GLU A 600 17.11 -1.36 16.09
N THR A 601 18.43 -1.53 15.93
CA THR A 601 19.37 -1.49 17.05
C THR A 601 19.50 -0.08 17.59
N MET A 602 19.54 0.96 16.77
CA MET A 602 19.44 2.34 17.27
C MET A 602 18.16 2.58 18.07
N ASN A 603 17.04 1.94 17.70
CA ASN A 603 15.79 1.98 18.45
C ASN A 603 15.77 1.05 19.68
N ARG A 604 16.66 0.04 19.76
CA ARG A 604 16.71 -0.97 20.84
C ARG A 604 17.93 -0.85 21.77
N LEU A 605 18.93 -0.05 21.43
CA LEU A 605 20.12 0.16 22.24
C LEU A 605 19.68 0.82 23.54
N SER A 606 19.98 0.18 24.66
CA SER A 606 19.80 0.80 25.98
C SER A 606 20.75 2.00 26.10
N ASP A 607 20.38 2.99 26.91
CA ASP A 607 21.13 4.24 27.14
C ASP A 607 22.62 4.01 27.43
N MET A 608 22.95 2.88 28.06
CA MET A 608 24.31 2.39 28.31
C MET A 608 25.16 2.18 27.05
N ALA A 609 24.58 1.60 26.00
CA ALA A 609 25.28 1.32 24.75
C ALA A 609 25.34 2.55 23.84
N ILE A 610 24.37 3.47 23.98
CA ILE A 610 24.40 4.81 23.38
C ILE A 610 25.57 5.62 23.97
N ALA A 611 25.80 5.54 25.28
CA ALA A 611 26.93 6.18 25.97
C ALA A 611 28.29 5.70 25.45
N ALA A 612 28.42 4.41 25.16
CA ALA A 612 29.69 3.79 24.75
C ALA A 612 30.13 4.12 23.32
N VAL A 613 29.18 4.46 22.44
CA VAL A 613 29.43 4.76 21.01
C VAL A 613 29.33 6.26 20.71
N ALA A 614 28.83 7.07 21.65
CA ALA A 614 28.69 8.51 21.52
C ALA A 614 30.04 9.22 21.36
N ALA A 615 30.06 10.29 20.54
CA ALA A 615 31.20 11.20 20.47
C ALA A 615 31.53 11.78 21.85
N PRO A 616 32.80 12.09 22.18
CA PRO A 616 33.22 12.42 23.55
C PRO A 616 32.46 13.58 24.20
N SER A 617 31.93 14.53 23.42
CA SER A 617 31.07 15.62 23.93
C SER A 617 29.71 15.14 24.45
N ASN A 618 29.21 14.02 23.94
CA ASN A 618 27.89 13.46 24.26
C ASN A 618 27.98 12.38 25.34
N VAL A 619 29.19 11.85 25.61
CA VAL A 619 29.43 10.87 26.67
C VAL A 619 29.16 11.47 28.06
N GLU A 620 29.49 12.74 28.28
CA GLU A 620 29.22 13.42 29.56
C GLU A 620 27.73 13.55 29.85
N ALA A 621 26.94 13.98 28.85
CA ALA A 621 25.49 14.10 28.99
C ALA A 621 24.82 12.75 29.25
N VAL A 622 25.22 11.70 28.52
CA VAL A 622 24.66 10.35 28.72
C VAL A 622 25.14 9.73 30.04
N ALA A 623 26.38 9.98 30.48
CA ALA A 623 26.87 9.56 31.78
C ALA A 623 26.11 10.24 32.94
N GLN A 624 25.71 11.50 32.77
CA GLN A 624 24.89 12.24 33.73
C GLN A 624 23.47 11.67 33.82
N ILE A 625 22.86 11.35 32.67
CA ILE A 625 21.54 10.69 32.61
C ILE A 625 21.61 9.30 33.24
N MET A 626 22.65 8.49 32.97
CA MET A 626 22.85 7.19 33.60
C MET A 626 23.07 7.31 35.12
N LYS A 627 23.82 8.33 35.58
CA LYS A 627 24.05 8.58 37.01
C LYS A 627 22.72 8.85 37.72
N LEU A 628 21.85 9.65 37.12
CA LEU A 628 20.51 9.94 37.62
C LEU A 628 19.62 8.69 37.60
N GLN A 629 19.69 7.88 36.53
CA GLN A 629 18.92 6.64 36.43
C GLN A 629 19.32 5.58 37.48
N ILE A 630 20.62 5.44 37.77
CA ILE A 630 21.13 4.53 38.82
C ILE A 630 20.68 5.04 40.20
N GLN A 631 20.76 6.36 40.45
CA GLN A 631 20.27 6.98 41.69
C GLN A 631 18.77 6.75 41.90
N GLY A 632 17.96 6.77 40.83
CA GLY A 632 16.53 6.44 40.87
C GLY A 632 16.21 5.03 41.41
N GLY A 633 17.13 4.07 41.21
CA GLY A 633 16.99 2.68 41.65
C GLY A 633 17.57 2.36 43.04
N MET A 634 18.28 3.28 43.69
CA MET A 634 18.96 3.03 44.96
C MET A 634 18.00 2.99 46.16
N THR A 635 18.36 2.26 47.21
CA THR A 635 17.64 2.28 48.50
C THR A 635 17.95 3.55 49.28
N ALA A 636 17.05 3.94 50.19
CA ALA A 636 17.22 5.16 51.00
C ALA A 636 18.56 5.20 51.77
N GLU A 637 19.02 4.04 52.25
CA GLU A 637 20.30 3.91 52.96
C GLU A 637 21.51 4.14 52.04
N GLN A 638 21.43 3.70 50.77
CA GLN A 638 22.49 3.90 49.78
C GLN A 638 22.60 5.36 49.31
N ILE A 639 21.45 6.04 49.16
CA ILE A 639 21.38 7.48 48.85
C ILE A 639 21.97 8.30 50.00
N GLN A 640 21.68 7.91 51.24
CA GLN A 640 22.23 8.56 52.43
C GLN A 640 23.76 8.39 52.52
N ALA A 641 24.31 7.20 52.22
CA ALA A 641 25.75 6.97 52.19
C ALA A 641 26.47 7.82 51.12
N LEU A 642 25.92 7.90 49.89
CA LEU A 642 26.46 8.75 48.83
C LEU A 642 26.38 10.24 49.15
N SER A 643 25.29 10.68 49.80
CA SER A 643 25.12 12.08 50.19
C SER A 643 26.13 12.55 51.25
N GLN A 644 26.64 11.64 52.09
CA GLN A 644 27.71 11.95 53.04
C GLN A 644 29.05 12.20 52.33
N VAL A 645 29.31 11.51 51.22
CA VAL A 645 30.51 11.71 50.40
C VAL A 645 30.43 13.02 49.62
N VAL A 646 29.28 13.32 49.00
CA VAL A 646 29.05 14.57 48.25
C VAL A 646 29.05 15.80 49.17
N ALA A 647 28.53 15.67 50.38
CA ALA A 647 28.59 16.72 51.40
C ALA A 647 30.04 17.10 51.78
N ALA A 648 30.95 16.12 51.81
CA ALA A 648 32.37 16.36 52.08
C ALA A 648 33.07 17.10 50.92
N GLU A 649 32.63 16.91 49.68
CA GLU A 649 33.22 17.56 48.50
C GLU A 649 32.67 18.96 48.21
N HIS A 650 31.42 19.26 48.58
CA HIS A 650 30.74 20.50 48.15
C HIS A 650 30.38 21.46 49.30
N GLY A 651 30.80 21.16 50.54
CA GLY A 651 30.63 22.06 51.69
C GLY A 651 29.19 22.27 52.16
N VAL A 652 28.27 21.39 51.73
CA VAL A 652 26.85 21.39 52.11
C VAL A 652 26.65 20.42 53.27
N THR A 653 25.71 20.68 54.18
CA THR A 653 25.46 19.78 55.29
C THR A 653 24.97 18.40 54.80
N PRO A 654 25.43 17.27 55.37
CA PRO A 654 25.02 15.93 54.95
C PRO A 654 23.49 15.73 54.93
N ALA A 655 22.77 16.43 55.81
CA ALA A 655 21.31 16.38 55.90
C ALA A 655 20.59 17.20 54.81
N GLU A 656 21.24 18.20 54.22
CA GLU A 656 20.72 18.93 53.05
C GLU A 656 21.06 18.20 51.75
N ALA A 657 22.28 17.67 51.63
CA ALA A 657 22.68 16.84 50.49
C ALA A 657 21.78 15.58 50.36
N SER A 658 21.44 14.93 51.48
CA SER A 658 20.54 13.77 51.44
C SER A 658 19.11 14.13 51.07
N ARG A 659 18.60 15.30 51.51
CA ARG A 659 17.26 15.79 51.16
C ARG A 659 17.15 16.13 49.68
N ILE A 660 18.14 16.81 49.12
CA ILE A 660 18.16 17.17 47.70
C ILE A 660 18.25 15.90 46.84
N ALA A 661 19.12 14.95 47.20
CA ALA A 661 19.22 13.67 46.50
C ALA A 661 17.92 12.85 46.58
N HIS A 662 17.26 12.83 47.76
CA HIS A 662 15.98 12.15 47.92
C HIS A 662 14.85 12.79 47.11
N ALA A 663 14.80 14.13 47.04
CA ALA A 663 13.80 14.85 46.26
C ALA A 663 13.94 14.55 44.76
N GLN A 664 15.18 14.58 44.24
CA GLN A 664 15.47 14.26 42.84
C GLN A 664 15.12 12.80 42.50
N VAL A 665 15.42 11.86 43.40
CA VAL A 665 15.06 10.44 43.20
C VAL A 665 13.54 10.22 43.19
N LEU A 666 12.79 10.95 44.01
CA LEU A 666 11.32 10.87 44.03
C LEU A 666 10.70 11.45 42.76
N GLU A 667 11.23 12.55 42.26
CA GLU A 667 10.81 13.18 41.01
C GLU A 667 11.08 12.26 39.81
N GLU A 668 12.25 11.65 39.76
CA GLU A 668 12.62 10.66 38.73
C GLU A 668 11.77 9.38 38.78
N ARG A 669 11.42 8.89 39.97
CA ARG A 669 10.49 7.74 40.11
C ARG A 669 9.10 8.10 39.60
N ALA A 670 8.61 9.29 39.92
CA ALA A 670 7.33 9.76 39.41
C ALA A 670 7.34 9.93 37.89
N HIS A 671 8.46 10.40 37.31
CA HIS A 671 8.63 10.49 35.86
C HIS A 671 8.64 9.11 35.19
N ARG A 672 9.38 8.13 35.74
CA ARG A 672 9.40 6.74 35.23
C ARG A 672 8.04 6.07 35.29
N ASP A 673 7.33 6.21 36.40
CA ASP A 673 5.99 5.62 36.54
C ASP A 673 5.02 6.22 35.51
N ALA A 674 5.15 7.52 35.21
CA ALA A 674 4.37 8.18 34.17
C ALA A 674 4.71 7.70 32.74
N GLU A 675 5.98 7.42 32.43
CA GLU A 675 6.38 6.85 31.14
C GLU A 675 5.93 5.39 30.98
N LEU A 676 6.10 4.55 32.02
CA LEU A 676 5.62 3.17 32.00
C LEU A 676 4.10 3.09 31.82
N ASP A 677 3.35 4.03 32.38
CA ASP A 677 1.91 4.14 32.18
C ASP A 677 1.55 4.58 30.75
N LYS A 678 2.34 5.45 30.12
CA LYS A 678 2.19 5.82 28.69
C LYS A 678 2.45 4.61 27.79
N ASP A 679 3.52 3.86 28.03
CA ASP A 679 3.88 2.67 27.25
C ASP A 679 2.85 1.54 27.41
N ARG A 680 2.33 1.35 28.63
CA ARG A 680 1.26 0.37 28.90
C ARG A 680 -0.03 0.75 28.15
N ARG A 681 -0.37 2.04 28.08
CA ARG A 681 -1.52 2.52 27.29
C ARG A 681 -1.28 2.30 25.80
N HIS A 682 -0.08 2.61 25.30
CA HIS A 682 0.30 2.38 23.92
C HIS A 682 0.22 0.89 23.52
N GLN A 683 0.69 -0.03 24.36
CA GLN A 683 0.55 -1.47 24.10
C GLN A 683 -0.93 -1.90 24.06
N VAL A 684 -1.76 -1.38 24.96
CA VAL A 684 -3.19 -1.66 24.96
C VAL A 684 -3.86 -1.13 23.69
N ASP A 685 -3.45 0.03 23.19
CA ASP A 685 -4.00 0.61 21.97
C ASP A 685 -3.55 -0.12 20.71
N LEU A 686 -2.30 -0.60 20.63
CA LEU A 686 -1.86 -1.52 19.56
C LEU A 686 -2.67 -2.83 19.54
N ILE A 687 -2.99 -3.39 20.71
CA ILE A 687 -3.84 -4.58 20.82
C ILE A 687 -5.28 -4.28 20.35
N LYS A 688 -5.79 -3.05 20.57
CA LYS A 688 -7.09 -2.64 20.04
C LYS A 688 -7.08 -2.48 18.53
N VAL A 689 -6.05 -1.84 17.97
CA VAL A 689 -5.92 -1.62 16.52
C VAL A 689 -5.84 -2.96 15.77
N THR A 690 -5.02 -3.89 16.26
CA THR A 690 -4.93 -5.25 15.68
C THR A 690 -6.25 -6.03 15.80
N LYS A 691 -7.00 -5.87 16.90
CA LYS A 691 -8.35 -6.43 17.02
C LYS A 691 -9.36 -5.79 16.06
N THR A 692 -9.27 -4.48 15.82
CA THR A 692 -10.16 -3.80 14.86
C THR A 692 -9.85 -4.18 13.41
N GLU A 693 -8.59 -4.41 13.06
CA GLU A 693 -8.20 -4.91 11.73
C GLU A 693 -8.63 -6.37 11.51
N ALA A 694 -8.53 -7.22 12.54
CA ALA A 694 -9.07 -8.58 12.51
C ALA A 694 -10.60 -8.62 12.44
N ALA A 695 -11.29 -7.65 13.05
CA ALA A 695 -12.74 -7.50 12.95
C ALA A 695 -13.17 -6.98 11.56
N ALA A 696 -12.43 -6.04 10.97
CA ALA A 696 -12.70 -5.50 9.64
C ALA A 696 -12.55 -6.56 8.53
N THR A 697 -11.63 -7.51 8.69
CA THR A 697 -11.47 -8.65 7.76
C THR A 697 -12.56 -9.72 7.91
N MET A 698 -13.25 -9.82 9.05
CA MET A 698 -14.38 -10.74 9.24
C MET A 698 -15.72 -10.23 8.71
N VAL A 699 -15.88 -8.92 8.48
CA VAL A 699 -17.15 -8.30 8.06
C VAL A 699 -17.41 -8.41 6.54
N ALA A 700 -16.42 -8.85 5.74
CA ALA A 700 -16.58 -9.01 4.29
C ALA A 700 -17.14 -10.39 3.84
N SER A 701 -17.84 -11.14 4.70
CA SER A 701 -18.47 -12.42 4.35
C SER A 701 -19.99 -12.35 4.45
N ARG A 702 -20.69 -12.40 3.31
CA ARG A 702 -22.17 -12.48 3.27
C ARG A 702 -22.62 -13.74 4.00
N ARG A 703 -23.50 -13.58 4.99
CA ARG A 703 -24.13 -14.70 5.71
C ARG A 703 -25.60 -14.78 5.31
N CYS A 704 -26.10 -16.00 5.14
CA CYS A 704 -27.54 -16.19 4.95
C CYS A 704 -28.30 -15.89 6.26
N PRO A 705 -29.64 -15.74 6.23
CA PRO A 705 -30.45 -15.53 7.44
C PRO A 705 -30.29 -16.63 8.50
N ASN A 706 -29.85 -17.81 8.08
CA ASN A 706 -29.59 -18.97 8.94
C ASN A 706 -28.12 -19.09 9.39
N GLY A 707 -27.27 -18.10 9.10
CA GLY A 707 -25.91 -17.99 9.64
C GLY A 707 -24.79 -18.70 8.87
N HIS A 708 -25.08 -19.32 7.72
CA HIS A 708 -24.05 -19.97 6.88
C HIS A 708 -23.24 -18.94 6.08
N LEU A 709 -21.94 -19.19 5.93
CA LEU A 709 -20.99 -18.34 5.20
C LEU A 709 -21.11 -18.59 3.69
N ALA A 710 -21.30 -17.54 2.89
CA ALA A 710 -21.27 -17.65 1.44
C ALA A 710 -19.82 -17.88 0.95
N PRO A 711 -19.55 -18.92 0.14
CA PRO A 711 -18.22 -19.17 -0.42
C PRO A 711 -17.74 -18.00 -1.30
N GLN A 712 -16.49 -17.57 -1.12
CA GLN A 712 -15.89 -16.51 -1.94
C GLN A 712 -15.87 -16.92 -3.42
N GLY A 713 -16.35 -16.05 -4.32
CA GLY A 713 -16.35 -16.29 -5.77
C GLY A 713 -17.70 -16.67 -6.40
N ARG A 714 -18.81 -16.70 -5.65
CA ARG A 714 -20.18 -16.92 -6.17
C ARG A 714 -21.15 -15.79 -5.83
N GLU A 715 -20.78 -14.57 -6.20
CA GLU A 715 -21.53 -13.35 -5.87
C GLU A 715 -22.92 -13.26 -6.54
N GLN A 716 -23.23 -14.14 -7.49
CA GLN A 716 -24.49 -14.15 -8.25
C GLN A 716 -25.51 -15.18 -7.74
N ASP A 717 -25.17 -16.01 -6.76
CA ASP A 717 -26.10 -17.01 -6.22
C ASP A 717 -27.19 -16.32 -5.38
N LYS A 718 -28.45 -16.51 -5.78
CA LYS A 718 -29.62 -15.94 -5.08
C LYS A 718 -30.03 -16.72 -3.82
N PHE A 719 -29.51 -17.94 -3.65
CA PHE A 719 -29.88 -18.87 -2.58
C PHE A 719 -28.64 -19.52 -1.96
N CYS A 720 -28.70 -19.78 -0.65
CA CYS A 720 -27.65 -20.47 0.09
C CYS A 720 -27.55 -21.93 -0.36
N ALA A 721 -26.34 -22.40 -0.71
CA ALA A 721 -26.11 -23.77 -1.16
C ALA A 721 -26.39 -24.85 -0.10
N GLU A 722 -26.34 -24.49 1.20
CA GLU A 722 -26.53 -25.45 2.29
C GLU A 722 -27.99 -25.52 2.76
N CYS A 723 -28.73 -24.41 2.77
CA CYS A 723 -30.08 -24.37 3.35
C CYS A 723 -31.17 -23.84 2.41
N GLY A 724 -30.84 -23.41 1.19
CA GLY A 724 -31.78 -22.92 0.20
C GLY A 724 -32.43 -21.56 0.54
N ALA A 725 -32.05 -20.92 1.64
CA ALA A 725 -32.58 -19.61 2.01
C ALA A 725 -32.08 -18.51 1.06
N PRO A 726 -32.90 -17.49 0.73
CA PRO A 726 -32.48 -16.38 -0.11
C PRO A 726 -31.34 -15.60 0.56
N LEU A 727 -30.28 -15.32 -0.20
CA LEU A 727 -29.16 -14.47 0.22
C LEU A 727 -29.55 -13.00 -0.06
N GLN A 728 -29.47 -12.13 0.95
CA GLN A 728 -29.72 -10.68 0.80
C GLN A 728 -28.47 -9.93 0.37
#